data_AF-A0A954UVJ9-F1
#
_entry.id   AF-A0A954UVJ9-F1
#
_cell.length_a   1.000
_cell.length_b   1.000
_cell.length_c   1.000
_cell.angle_alpha   90.00
_cell.angle_beta   90.00
_cell.angle_gamma   90.00
#
_symmetry.space_group_name_H-M   'P 1'
#
loop_
_entity.id
_entity.type
_entity.pdbx_description
1 polymer ?
#
loop_
_entity_poly.entity_id
_entity_poly.type
_entity_poly.pdbx_seq_one_letter_code
_entity_poly.pdbx_strand_id
1 'polypeptide(L)'
;MSSTLSISVRLHEGWYHGSGGPPSPARLFQALVAGAGISGPLACETVESLEWLEKQPPPIVASPHTTPQKRYVNYVPNNDLDAKQGDHRRLGDIRVKKEIAPLVFDPTIPFLFAWKLEDEAAVESAKTVTRLADRVYQLGRCIDMAWAWSEILTEEELQERLGEYPGAINYPAAGTGDVDCPTPGSLSSLMQRYQAGAHQFDTTADGKGQTFRQRPKPRWTKVCYEGTASRFVLDLRRSEDAGFAPWPLERASALVEVIRDAAAERLRHAMQHRIAEIDRILVGRKPDGENAGPTSARVRIIPLASIGHPQADMQVRRILVEVPGECSLRADDIAWAVSGLSLDHPVLQDRIDLTRSDEESQLGFYGVNKPSRIWRSVTPVALPDAKRRRIDPDRVKTDEKEKKGGHEKFAEYERASFAVGQALRHANVAARVSSIRLQREPFDPRGVRVEQFAEGTRFSKHCLWHVELEFESLVRGPMLIGDGRFLGLGLMRPLKRAAGVYAFSIESGLQSSPDPIRLSKAMRRAVMARTRDVIGPSRLPSYFSGHPEDGSSGRTEKPHLAFAFDPLEGHLMVIAPGQLDKRNAGSDAENAMTLEQALEELDQLRAGEDGFLQLRPVVVDATCHHLFQASRVWESITPYDVNHHARKSTAESVLTRDVLSECERRGLPRPKVSVLQWNAVSKSGLQGWLRLEFKDAIPGLIILGRSRHTGGGLFSPVKEHRVTDRKQSES
;
A
#
# COMPACT_ATOMS: atom_id res chain seq x y z
N MET A 1 14.88 47.24 -8.15
CA MET A 1 14.85 46.24 -7.06
C MET A 1 13.73 45.28 -7.40
N SER A 2 13.92 43.97 -7.20
CA SER A 2 12.85 43.00 -7.44
C SER A 2 11.80 43.16 -6.35
N SER A 3 10.54 43.36 -6.73
CA SER A 3 9.42 43.43 -5.79
C SER A 3 8.61 42.15 -5.85
N THR A 4 7.85 41.86 -4.79
CA THR A 4 7.01 40.67 -4.68
C THR A 4 5.64 41.05 -4.16
N LEU A 5 4.59 40.61 -4.85
CA LEU A 5 3.22 40.65 -4.33
C LEU A 5 3.04 39.50 -3.33
N SER A 6 2.77 39.81 -2.07
CA SER A 6 2.42 38.84 -1.03
C SER A 6 0.94 38.98 -0.66
N ILE A 7 0.19 37.88 -0.68
CA ILE A 7 -1.19 37.81 -0.20
C ILE A 7 -1.23 36.85 0.99
N SER A 8 -1.61 37.38 2.15
CA SER A 8 -1.79 36.61 3.36
C SER A 8 -3.27 36.39 3.64
N VAL A 9 -3.66 35.16 4.00
CA VAL A 9 -5.05 34.78 4.25
C VAL A 9 -5.17 34.10 5.60
N ARG A 10 -6.03 34.64 6.47
CA ARG A 10 -6.32 34.08 7.78
C ARG A 10 -7.73 33.49 7.78
N LEU A 11 -7.88 32.28 8.30
CA LEU A 11 -9.17 31.63 8.49
C LEU A 11 -9.65 31.84 9.93
N HIS A 12 -10.95 32.00 10.11
CA HIS A 12 -11.54 32.36 11.40
C HIS A 12 -11.27 31.34 12.51
N GLU A 13 -11.53 30.05 12.24
CA GLU A 13 -11.55 29.02 13.29
C GLU A 13 -10.27 28.16 13.32
N GLY A 14 -9.35 28.33 12.36
CA GLY A 14 -8.18 27.43 12.22
C GLY A 14 -8.53 26.08 11.61
N TRP A 15 -9.66 26.02 10.87
CA TRP A 15 -10.14 24.83 10.17
C TRP A 15 -10.21 25.10 8.68
N TYR A 16 -9.86 24.11 7.87
CA TYR A 16 -10.03 24.16 6.42
C TYR A 16 -10.68 22.87 5.91
N HIS A 17 -11.83 23.00 5.23
CA HIS A 17 -12.65 21.87 4.76
C HIS A 17 -12.48 21.58 3.26
N GLY A 18 -11.41 22.07 2.64
CA GLY A 18 -11.03 21.71 1.28
C GLY A 18 -10.61 20.25 1.14
N SER A 19 -10.47 19.80 -0.10
CA SER A 19 -10.06 18.43 -0.43
C SER A 19 -8.62 18.41 -0.90
N GLY A 20 -7.80 17.49 -0.39
CA GLY A 20 -6.49 17.15 -0.98
C GLY A 20 -5.27 17.88 -0.41
N GLY A 21 -5.41 18.72 0.61
CA GLY A 21 -4.30 19.43 1.25
C GLY A 21 -4.66 20.85 1.67
N PRO A 22 -3.67 21.68 2.01
CA PRO A 22 -3.83 23.14 2.17
C PRO A 22 -4.51 23.82 0.97
N PRO A 23 -5.06 25.03 1.11
CA PRO A 23 -5.65 25.78 0.01
C PRO A 23 -4.65 25.99 -1.14
N SER A 24 -5.05 25.64 -2.36
CA SER A 24 -4.20 25.84 -3.55
C SER A 24 -4.25 27.29 -4.07
N PRO A 25 -3.28 27.72 -4.90
CA PRO A 25 -3.34 29.03 -5.57
C PRO A 25 -4.62 29.23 -6.40
N ALA A 26 -5.15 28.17 -7.03
CA ALA A 26 -6.44 28.25 -7.71
C ALA A 26 -7.59 28.55 -6.74
N ARG A 27 -7.54 28.04 -5.50
CA ARG A 27 -8.56 28.34 -4.49
C ARG A 27 -8.50 29.80 -4.03
N LEU A 28 -7.31 30.36 -3.87
CA LEU A 28 -7.14 31.79 -3.60
C LEU A 28 -7.68 32.64 -4.76
N PHE A 29 -7.34 32.28 -6.01
CA PHE A 29 -7.84 32.98 -7.18
C PHE A 29 -9.38 33.00 -7.25
N GLN A 30 -10.02 31.85 -6.97
CA GLN A 30 -11.49 31.79 -6.85
C GLN A 30 -12.04 32.71 -5.76
N ALA A 31 -11.35 32.81 -4.62
CA ALA A 31 -11.76 33.66 -3.51
C ALA A 31 -11.68 35.16 -3.88
N LEU A 32 -10.62 35.57 -4.57
CA LEU A 32 -10.47 36.94 -5.10
C LEU A 32 -11.60 37.29 -6.08
N VAL A 33 -11.89 36.41 -7.03
CA VAL A 33 -12.99 36.59 -8.00
C VAL A 33 -14.35 36.68 -7.27
N ALA A 34 -14.60 35.79 -6.32
CA ALA A 34 -15.84 35.77 -5.56
C ALA A 34 -16.01 37.05 -4.71
N GLY A 35 -14.94 37.49 -4.03
CA GLY A 35 -14.94 38.72 -3.23
C GLY A 35 -15.19 39.96 -4.08
N ALA A 36 -14.55 40.04 -5.25
CA ALA A 36 -14.74 41.13 -6.19
C ALA A 36 -16.18 41.21 -6.74
N GLY A 37 -16.81 40.05 -6.95
CA GLY A 37 -18.15 39.93 -7.52
C GLY A 37 -19.32 40.08 -6.54
N ILE A 38 -19.08 40.32 -5.24
CA ILE A 38 -20.16 40.49 -4.24
C ILE A 38 -21.09 41.66 -4.64
N SER A 39 -20.52 42.73 -5.17
CA SER A 39 -21.25 43.96 -5.50
C SER A 39 -21.84 43.97 -6.92
N GLY A 40 -21.81 42.84 -7.64
CA GLY A 40 -22.32 42.72 -9.02
C GLY A 40 -21.24 42.36 -10.05
N PRO A 41 -21.46 42.66 -11.33
CA PRO A 41 -20.50 42.37 -12.40
C PRO A 41 -19.12 42.96 -12.13
N LEU A 42 -18.07 42.23 -12.54
CA LEU A 42 -16.69 42.70 -12.38
C LEU A 42 -16.45 43.92 -13.29
N ALA A 43 -15.89 45.00 -12.72
CA ALA A 43 -15.46 46.16 -13.49
C ALA A 43 -14.28 45.81 -14.42
N CYS A 44 -14.10 46.53 -15.53
CA CYS A 44 -13.05 46.25 -16.52
C CYS A 44 -11.66 46.18 -15.89
N GLU A 45 -11.29 47.16 -15.04
CA GLU A 45 -10.00 47.20 -14.34
C GLU A 45 -9.76 45.95 -13.45
N THR A 46 -10.83 45.41 -12.85
CA THR A 46 -10.77 44.19 -12.04
C THR A 46 -10.55 42.95 -12.92
N VAL A 47 -11.22 42.89 -14.08
CA VAL A 47 -11.02 41.81 -15.06
C VAL A 47 -9.58 41.82 -15.55
N GLU A 48 -9.08 42.97 -16.00
CA GLU A 48 -7.70 43.13 -16.48
C GLU A 48 -6.66 42.70 -15.43
N SER A 49 -6.88 43.04 -14.17
CA SER A 49 -5.96 42.69 -13.07
C SER A 49 -5.99 41.19 -12.74
N LEU A 50 -7.16 40.56 -12.79
CA LEU A 50 -7.30 39.11 -12.59
C LEU A 50 -6.73 38.33 -13.79
N GLU A 51 -6.91 38.83 -15.02
CA GLU A 51 -6.28 38.29 -16.23
C GLU A 51 -4.76 38.43 -16.21
N TRP A 52 -4.24 39.52 -15.63
CA TRP A 52 -2.82 39.65 -15.36
C TRP A 52 -2.34 38.62 -14.33
N LEU A 53 -3.07 38.45 -13.22
CA LEU A 53 -2.69 37.52 -12.15
C LEU A 53 -2.66 36.05 -12.61
N GLU A 54 -3.61 35.61 -13.44
CA GLU A 54 -3.62 34.22 -13.95
C GLU A 54 -2.50 33.90 -14.95
N LYS A 55 -1.83 34.93 -15.49
CA LYS A 55 -0.67 34.79 -16.38
C LYS A 55 0.66 34.71 -15.63
N GLN A 56 0.68 35.02 -14.33
CA GLN A 56 1.91 34.99 -13.53
C GLN A 56 2.37 33.55 -13.30
N PRO A 57 3.69 33.32 -13.10
CA PRO A 57 4.20 32.04 -12.64
C PRO A 57 3.50 31.59 -11.34
N PRO A 58 3.42 30.28 -11.06
CA PRO A 58 2.85 29.79 -9.81
C PRO A 58 3.55 30.42 -8.59
N PRO A 59 2.81 30.82 -7.53
CA PRO A 59 3.40 31.51 -6.39
C PRO A 59 4.19 30.58 -5.49
N ILE A 60 5.05 31.15 -4.63
CA ILE A 60 5.50 30.48 -3.40
C ILE A 60 4.30 30.37 -2.45
N VAL A 61 4.13 29.23 -1.77
CA VAL A 61 3.02 28.98 -0.84
C VAL A 61 3.54 28.62 0.54
N ALA A 62 3.33 29.49 1.52
CA ALA A 62 3.56 29.17 2.92
C ALA A 62 2.23 28.77 3.59
N SER A 63 2.23 27.63 4.28
CA SER A 63 1.07 27.08 4.97
C SER A 63 1.41 26.78 6.43
N PRO A 64 0.55 27.15 7.40
CA PRO A 64 0.75 26.77 8.78
C PRO A 64 0.82 25.25 8.92
N HIS A 65 1.44 24.76 9.99
CA HIS A 65 1.42 23.32 10.26
C HIS A 65 -0.01 22.82 10.43
N THR A 66 -0.47 22.00 9.48
CA THR A 66 -1.82 21.44 9.48
C THR A 66 -1.84 20.02 10.00
N THR A 67 -2.79 19.71 10.88
CA THR A 67 -3.10 18.35 11.33
C THR A 67 -4.40 17.88 10.70
N PRO A 68 -4.41 16.78 9.93
CA PRO A 68 -5.66 16.19 9.43
C PRO A 68 -6.53 15.69 10.58
N GLN A 69 -7.81 16.06 10.59
CA GLN A 69 -8.77 15.56 11.57
C GLN A 69 -9.49 14.30 11.10
N LYS A 70 -10.13 13.62 12.06
CA LYS A 70 -10.94 12.43 11.79
C LYS A 70 -12.01 12.75 10.74
N ARG A 71 -12.05 11.94 9.69
CA ARG A 71 -13.07 12.07 8.65
C ARG A 71 -14.44 11.85 9.27
N TYR A 72 -15.38 12.72 8.93
CA TYR A 72 -16.77 12.55 9.29
C TYR A 72 -17.65 12.62 8.05
N VAL A 73 -18.87 12.12 8.23
CA VAL A 73 -19.83 11.93 7.15
C VAL A 73 -21.04 12.80 7.46
N ASN A 74 -21.34 13.73 6.57
CA ASN A 74 -22.61 14.44 6.59
C ASN A 74 -23.56 13.80 5.58
N TYR A 75 -24.79 13.54 6.02
CA TYR A 75 -25.88 13.14 5.14
C TYR A 75 -26.67 14.39 4.76
N VAL A 76 -26.37 14.94 3.59
CA VAL A 76 -27.02 16.14 3.07
C VAL A 76 -28.06 15.73 2.01
N PRO A 77 -29.29 16.28 2.06
CA PRO A 77 -30.24 16.10 0.98
C PRO A 77 -29.60 16.52 -0.35
N ASN A 78 -29.64 15.64 -1.34
CA ASN A 78 -29.40 16.06 -2.72
C ASN A 78 -30.57 16.94 -3.14
N ASN A 79 -30.35 17.97 -3.96
CA ASN A 79 -31.40 18.89 -4.42
C ASN A 79 -32.34 18.22 -5.45
N ASP A 80 -32.87 17.04 -5.11
CA ASP A 80 -33.69 16.15 -5.95
C ASP A 80 -35.09 15.96 -5.34
N LEU A 81 -35.60 16.93 -4.58
CA LEU A 81 -36.92 16.82 -3.93
C LEU A 81 -38.05 16.71 -4.97
N ASP A 82 -37.82 17.21 -6.18
CA ASP A 82 -38.74 17.09 -7.31
C ASP A 82 -38.93 15.62 -7.74
N ALA A 83 -37.89 14.78 -7.63
CA ALA A 83 -38.01 13.33 -7.81
C ALA A 83 -38.90 12.66 -6.74
N LYS A 84 -39.28 13.41 -5.70
CA LYS A 84 -40.20 13.05 -4.62
C LYS A 84 -41.46 13.94 -4.60
N GLN A 85 -41.80 14.57 -5.73
CA GLN A 85 -43.00 15.42 -5.89
C GLN A 85 -43.05 16.61 -4.90
N GLY A 86 -41.89 17.10 -4.44
CA GLY A 86 -41.83 18.21 -3.49
C GLY A 86 -42.21 17.85 -2.05
N ASP A 87 -42.40 16.56 -1.73
CA ASP A 87 -42.79 16.12 -0.38
C ASP A 87 -41.61 16.20 0.60
N HIS A 88 -41.58 17.26 1.40
CA HIS A 88 -40.55 17.50 2.42
C HIS A 88 -40.41 16.35 3.44
N ARG A 89 -41.45 15.53 3.65
CA ARG A 89 -41.40 14.38 4.57
C ARG A 89 -40.47 13.28 4.05
N ARG A 90 -40.13 13.29 2.75
CA ARG A 90 -39.30 12.30 2.08
C ARG A 90 -37.84 12.74 1.88
N LEU A 91 -37.42 13.82 2.54
CA LEU A 91 -36.02 14.30 2.50
C LEU A 91 -35.00 13.22 2.90
N GLY A 92 -35.39 12.24 3.72
CA GLY A 92 -34.53 11.10 4.09
C GLY A 92 -34.12 10.22 2.89
N ASP A 93 -34.99 10.07 1.90
CA ASP A 93 -34.81 9.19 0.73
C ASP A 93 -33.79 9.71 -0.28
N ILE A 94 -33.40 10.99 -0.17
CA ILE A 94 -32.52 11.69 -1.11
C ILE A 94 -31.22 12.17 -0.44
N ARG A 95 -30.93 11.72 0.78
CA ARG A 95 -29.68 12.08 1.47
C ARG A 95 -28.49 11.38 0.80
N VAL A 96 -27.52 12.18 0.38
CA VAL A 96 -26.27 11.69 -0.17
C VAL A 96 -25.17 11.83 0.88
N LYS A 97 -24.31 10.80 0.94
CA LYS A 97 -23.14 10.75 1.80
C LYS A 97 -22.11 11.76 1.32
N LYS A 98 -21.76 12.75 2.15
CA LYS A 98 -20.65 13.68 1.90
C LYS A 98 -19.57 13.47 2.94
N GLU A 99 -18.45 12.88 2.51
CA GLU A 99 -17.27 12.74 3.35
C GLU A 99 -16.51 14.06 3.46
N ILE A 100 -16.12 14.42 4.68
CA ILE A 100 -15.38 15.64 5.00
C ILE A 100 -14.17 15.27 5.84
N ALA A 101 -13.01 15.83 5.48
CA ALA A 101 -11.75 15.59 6.16
C ALA A 101 -11.06 16.95 6.38
N PRO A 102 -11.40 17.68 7.45
CA PRO A 102 -10.83 19.01 7.66
C PRO A 102 -9.37 18.95 8.10
N LEU A 103 -8.64 20.01 7.77
CA LEU A 103 -7.34 20.32 8.33
C LEU A 103 -7.51 21.30 9.48
N VAL A 104 -6.81 21.07 10.59
CA VAL A 104 -6.75 21.99 11.73
C VAL A 104 -5.35 22.57 11.87
N PHE A 105 -5.24 23.86 12.14
CA PHE A 105 -3.99 24.60 12.27
C PHE A 105 -4.19 25.79 13.23
N ASP A 106 -3.10 26.45 13.62
CA ASP A 106 -3.17 27.66 14.44
C ASP A 106 -3.78 28.82 13.61
N PRO A 107 -4.97 29.33 13.98
CA PRO A 107 -5.64 30.41 13.24
C PRO A 107 -4.88 31.75 13.28
N THR A 108 -3.89 31.91 14.16
CA THR A 108 -3.09 33.14 14.20
C THR A 108 -2.09 33.21 13.04
N ILE A 109 -1.69 32.06 12.48
CA ILE A 109 -0.72 31.95 11.40
C ILE A 109 -1.46 31.97 10.05
N PRO A 110 -1.26 32.99 9.19
CA PRO A 110 -1.95 33.07 7.90
C PRO A 110 -1.31 32.15 6.85
N PHE A 111 -2.10 31.67 5.89
CA PHE A 111 -1.55 31.15 4.63
C PHE A 111 -0.96 32.31 3.82
N LEU A 112 0.17 32.12 3.16
CA LEU A 112 0.85 33.15 2.38
C LEU A 112 1.06 32.68 0.94
N PHE A 113 0.76 33.54 -0.02
CA PHE A 113 0.98 33.32 -1.46
C PHE A 113 1.81 34.48 -2.01
N ALA A 114 2.98 34.19 -2.59
CA ALA A 114 3.91 35.22 -3.05
C ALA A 114 4.30 35.06 -4.52
N TRP A 115 4.18 36.16 -5.29
CA TRP A 115 4.57 36.26 -6.71
C TRP A 115 5.66 37.30 -6.89
N LYS A 116 6.73 36.91 -7.56
CA LYS A 116 7.77 37.85 -7.99
C LYS A 116 7.22 38.79 -9.09
N LEU A 117 7.57 40.07 -9.00
CA LEU A 117 7.20 41.11 -9.96
C LEU A 117 8.44 41.50 -10.76
N GLU A 118 8.38 41.34 -12.08
CA GLU A 118 9.56 41.49 -12.95
C GLU A 118 9.84 42.95 -13.36
N ASP A 119 8.80 43.79 -13.44
CA ASP A 119 8.89 45.17 -13.91
C ASP A 119 7.88 46.11 -13.21
N GLU A 120 7.97 47.41 -13.49
CA GLU A 120 7.07 48.43 -12.92
C GLU A 120 5.61 48.25 -13.36
N ALA A 121 5.37 47.69 -14.55
CA ALA A 121 4.01 47.43 -15.04
C ALA A 121 3.34 46.30 -14.24
N ALA A 122 4.11 45.28 -13.85
CA ALA A 122 3.69 44.22 -12.94
C ALA A 122 3.38 44.77 -11.55
N VAL A 123 4.18 45.71 -11.05
CA VAL A 123 3.93 46.39 -9.77
C VAL A 123 2.62 47.18 -9.82
N GLU A 124 2.34 47.90 -10.91
CA GLU A 124 1.09 48.64 -11.06
C GLU A 124 -0.14 47.70 -11.13
N SER A 125 -0.02 46.61 -11.89
CA SER A 125 -1.07 45.57 -11.97
C SER A 125 -1.32 44.91 -10.60
N ALA A 126 -0.26 44.69 -9.82
CA ALA A 126 -0.35 44.13 -8.48
C ALA A 126 -1.12 45.02 -7.49
N LYS A 127 -1.04 46.36 -7.60
CA LYS A 127 -1.78 47.30 -6.72
C LYS A 127 -3.29 47.12 -6.79
N THR A 128 -3.83 46.76 -7.94
CA THR A 128 -5.26 46.47 -8.06
C THR A 128 -5.60 45.15 -7.41
N VAL A 129 -4.77 44.11 -7.59
CA VAL A 129 -4.91 42.84 -6.86
C VAL A 129 -4.86 43.06 -5.35
N THR A 130 -4.04 44.02 -4.88
CA THR A 130 -3.96 44.35 -3.46
C THR A 130 -5.32 44.76 -2.88
N ARG A 131 -6.05 45.62 -3.59
CA ARG A 131 -7.41 46.05 -3.22
C ARG A 131 -8.45 44.92 -3.29
N LEU A 132 -8.19 43.87 -4.07
CA LEU A 132 -9.07 42.70 -4.16
C LEU A 132 -8.90 41.75 -2.97
N ALA A 133 -7.70 41.66 -2.40
CA ALA A 133 -7.44 40.82 -1.23
C ALA A 133 -8.35 41.20 -0.05
N ASP A 134 -8.55 42.49 0.19
CA ASP A 134 -9.40 43.01 1.27
C ASP A 134 -10.89 42.60 1.13
N ARG A 135 -11.31 42.14 -0.05
CA ARG A 135 -12.69 41.69 -0.33
C ARG A 135 -12.87 40.18 -0.11
N VAL A 136 -11.80 39.44 0.19
CA VAL A 136 -11.89 38.00 0.48
C VAL A 136 -12.65 37.81 1.79
N TYR A 137 -13.73 37.02 1.73
CA TYR A 137 -14.56 36.65 2.89
C TYR A 137 -14.61 35.14 3.14
N GLN A 138 -14.07 34.32 2.22
CA GLN A 138 -14.04 32.87 2.31
C GLN A 138 -12.87 32.29 1.52
N LEU A 139 -12.25 31.21 2.02
CA LEU A 139 -11.22 30.45 1.31
C LEU A 139 -11.49 28.95 1.48
N GLY A 140 -12.32 28.37 0.60
CA GLY A 140 -12.68 26.96 0.71
C GLY A 140 -14.14 26.69 0.39
N ARG A 141 -14.84 26.07 1.35
CA ARG A 141 -16.30 25.91 1.40
C ARG A 141 -16.91 27.13 2.10
N CYS A 142 -18.25 27.25 2.07
CA CYS A 142 -18.97 28.35 2.72
C CYS A 142 -18.82 28.42 4.25
N ILE A 143 -18.22 27.40 4.86
CA ILE A 143 -17.89 27.34 6.30
C ILE A 143 -16.43 27.73 6.59
N ASP A 144 -15.61 27.90 5.55
CA ASP A 144 -14.20 28.30 5.66
C ASP A 144 -14.09 29.82 5.54
N MET A 145 -14.68 30.54 6.52
CA MET A 145 -14.65 32.00 6.58
C MET A 145 -13.20 32.49 6.72
N ALA A 146 -12.82 33.44 5.87
CA ALA A 146 -11.44 33.89 5.75
C ALA A 146 -11.40 35.38 5.38
N TRP A 147 -10.33 36.06 5.79
CA TRP A 147 -10.01 37.40 5.31
C TRP A 147 -8.58 37.42 4.83
N ALA A 148 -8.32 38.24 3.81
CA ALA A 148 -6.99 38.39 3.26
C ALA A 148 -6.54 39.84 3.33
N TRP A 149 -5.23 40.03 3.36
CA TRP A 149 -4.57 41.31 3.10
C TRP A 149 -3.40 41.05 2.18
N SER A 150 -2.83 42.11 1.64
CA SER A 150 -1.68 41.96 0.75
C SER A 150 -0.72 43.13 0.87
N GLU A 151 0.52 42.85 0.51
CA GLU A 151 1.66 43.74 0.62
C GLU A 151 2.51 43.61 -0.64
N ILE A 152 3.10 44.72 -1.09
CA ILE A 152 4.19 44.69 -2.07
C ILE A 152 5.49 44.80 -1.27
N LEU A 153 6.23 43.70 -1.22
CA LEU A 153 7.45 43.57 -0.45
C LEU A 153 8.67 43.66 -1.37
N THR A 154 9.80 44.07 -0.83
CA THR A 154 11.12 43.78 -1.41
C THR A 154 11.41 42.28 -1.29
N GLU A 155 12.36 41.78 -2.09
CA GLU A 155 12.79 40.38 -1.98
C GLU A 155 13.36 40.09 -0.59
N GLU A 156 14.13 41.02 -0.02
CA GLU A 156 14.72 40.88 1.32
C GLU A 156 13.65 40.75 2.41
N GLU A 157 12.61 41.60 2.38
CA GLU A 157 11.48 41.53 3.32
C GLU A 157 10.68 40.22 3.19
N LEU A 158 10.53 39.71 1.96
CA LEU A 158 9.89 38.41 1.74
C LEU A 158 10.73 37.28 2.33
N GLN A 159 12.05 37.29 2.11
CA GLN A 159 12.94 36.24 2.63
C GLN A 159 12.98 36.25 4.17
N GLU A 160 12.99 37.41 4.82
CA GLU A 160 12.87 37.53 6.28
C GLU A 160 11.54 36.95 6.76
N ARG A 161 10.43 37.32 6.12
CA ARG A 161 9.07 36.82 6.44
C ARG A 161 8.98 35.30 6.30
N LEU A 162 9.54 34.74 5.24
CA LEU A 162 9.57 33.30 4.99
C LEU A 162 10.51 32.60 5.98
N GLY A 163 11.66 33.18 6.32
CA GLY A 163 12.61 32.62 7.28
C GLY A 163 12.05 32.47 8.70
N GLU A 164 11.15 33.37 9.10
CA GLU A 164 10.48 33.34 10.40
C GLU A 164 9.11 32.63 10.38
N TYR A 165 8.66 32.15 9.21
CA TYR A 165 7.31 31.63 9.06
C TYR A 165 7.11 30.30 9.82
N PRO A 166 6.15 30.22 10.75
CA PRO A 166 5.90 29.02 11.57
C PRO A 166 5.07 27.96 10.83
N GLY A 167 5.61 27.43 9.73
CA GLY A 167 4.92 26.43 8.90
C GLY A 167 5.74 25.90 7.72
N ALA A 168 5.08 25.20 6.81
CA ALA A 168 5.68 24.64 5.61
C ALA A 168 5.71 25.69 4.49
N ILE A 169 6.86 25.88 3.86
CA ILE A 169 7.06 26.78 2.72
C ILE A 169 7.28 25.91 1.50
N ASN A 170 6.48 26.13 0.47
CA ASN A 170 6.47 25.33 -0.74
C ASN A 170 6.78 26.22 -1.93
N TYR A 171 7.84 25.89 -2.67
CA TYR A 171 8.21 26.59 -3.90
C TYR A 171 7.69 25.82 -5.12
N PRO A 172 7.29 26.50 -6.20
CA PRO A 172 6.94 25.82 -7.43
C PRO A 172 8.16 25.10 -8.02
N ALA A 173 7.99 23.84 -8.40
CA ALA A 173 9.04 22.98 -8.96
C ALA A 173 8.70 22.57 -10.41
N ALA A 174 9.74 22.17 -11.15
CA ALA A 174 9.56 21.64 -12.50
C ALA A 174 8.83 20.29 -12.50
N GLY A 175 8.07 20.01 -13.56
CA GLY A 175 7.32 18.76 -13.74
C GLY A 175 5.80 18.91 -13.52
N THR A 176 5.09 17.79 -13.59
CA THR A 176 3.63 17.75 -13.41
C THR A 176 3.30 17.37 -11.96
N GLY A 177 2.60 18.25 -11.25
CA GLY A 177 2.16 17.98 -9.87
C GLY A 177 0.65 17.71 -9.76
N ASP A 178 0.12 17.89 -8.55
CA ASP A 178 -1.31 17.69 -8.24
C ASP A 178 -2.00 18.97 -7.72
N VAL A 179 -1.26 20.06 -7.53
CA VAL A 179 -1.78 21.35 -7.02
C VAL A 179 -2.37 22.17 -8.17
N ASP A 180 -3.65 22.54 -8.05
CA ASP A 180 -4.32 23.41 -9.03
C ASP A 180 -3.86 24.86 -8.89
N CYS A 181 -3.33 25.43 -9.98
CA CYS A 181 -2.94 26.83 -10.09
C CYS A 181 -3.71 27.54 -11.23
N PRO A 182 -3.90 28.87 -11.12
CA PRO A 182 -4.40 29.68 -12.23
C PRO A 182 -3.52 29.54 -13.48
N THR A 183 -4.15 29.67 -14.63
CA THR A 183 -3.51 29.61 -15.95
C THR A 183 -4.28 30.50 -16.92
N PRO A 184 -3.71 30.95 -18.04
CA PRO A 184 -4.46 31.74 -19.01
C PRO A 184 -5.81 31.09 -19.40
N GLY A 185 -6.90 31.81 -19.19
CA GLY A 185 -8.28 31.37 -19.36
C GLY A 185 -8.95 30.79 -18.10
N SER A 186 -8.31 30.88 -16.92
CA SER A 186 -8.93 30.50 -15.65
C SER A 186 -10.12 31.42 -15.31
N LEU A 187 -9.96 32.74 -15.40
CA LEU A 187 -11.00 33.73 -15.15
C LEU A 187 -12.18 33.56 -16.10
N SER A 188 -11.92 33.46 -17.41
CA SER A 188 -12.98 33.27 -18.40
C SER A 188 -13.76 31.98 -18.14
N SER A 189 -13.09 30.90 -17.72
CA SER A 189 -13.75 29.65 -17.32
C SER A 189 -14.65 29.82 -16.09
N LEU A 190 -14.25 30.65 -15.12
CA LEU A 190 -15.05 30.98 -13.95
C LEU A 190 -16.27 31.83 -14.30
N MET A 191 -16.11 32.84 -15.17
CA MET A 191 -17.20 33.67 -15.67
C MET A 191 -18.22 32.85 -16.46
N GLN A 192 -17.76 31.97 -17.36
CA GLN A 192 -18.62 31.04 -18.09
C GLN A 192 -19.36 30.10 -17.14
N ARG A 193 -18.66 29.58 -16.12
CA ARG A 193 -19.26 28.74 -15.08
C ARG A 193 -20.33 29.49 -14.27
N TYR A 194 -20.11 30.77 -13.97
CA TYR A 194 -21.09 31.62 -13.28
C TYR A 194 -22.34 31.85 -14.14
N GLN A 195 -22.16 32.25 -15.40
CA GLN A 195 -23.26 32.44 -16.37
C GLN A 195 -24.06 31.15 -16.56
N ALA A 196 -23.40 30.01 -16.75
CA ALA A 196 -24.06 28.72 -16.83
C ALA A 196 -24.79 28.34 -15.52
N GLY A 197 -24.31 28.83 -14.38
CA GLY A 197 -24.97 28.69 -13.08
C GLY A 197 -26.27 29.48 -12.97
N ALA A 198 -26.33 30.67 -13.59
CA ALA A 198 -27.55 31.49 -13.64
C ALA A 198 -28.67 30.84 -14.47
N HIS A 199 -28.31 30.00 -15.44
CA HIS A 199 -29.23 29.23 -16.28
C HIS A 199 -29.19 27.72 -15.97
N GLN A 200 -28.87 27.37 -14.72
CA GLN A 200 -28.76 25.97 -14.31
C GLN A 200 -30.10 25.24 -14.28
N PHE A 201 -31.19 26.00 -14.09
CA PHE A 201 -32.55 25.52 -14.04
C PHE A 201 -33.35 26.20 -15.15
N ASP A 202 -33.81 25.41 -16.13
CA ASP A 202 -34.72 25.88 -17.18
C ASP A 202 -36.02 25.08 -17.12
N THR A 203 -37.17 25.73 -17.31
CA THR A 203 -38.47 25.04 -17.40
C THR A 203 -38.50 24.09 -18.59
N THR A 204 -39.00 22.87 -18.40
CA THR A 204 -39.22 21.93 -19.50
C THR A 204 -40.23 22.50 -20.50
N ALA A 205 -40.12 22.10 -21.78
CA ALA A 205 -40.97 22.63 -22.86
C ALA A 205 -42.48 22.40 -22.63
N ASP A 206 -42.86 21.43 -21.80
CA ASP A 206 -44.25 21.14 -21.42
C ASP A 206 -44.76 21.95 -20.21
N GLY A 207 -43.91 22.79 -19.62
CA GLY A 207 -44.22 23.62 -18.45
C GLY A 207 -44.38 22.84 -17.14
N LYS A 208 -44.10 21.53 -17.14
CA LYS A 208 -44.41 20.62 -16.01
C LYS A 208 -43.21 20.26 -15.14
N GLY A 209 -42.02 20.74 -15.46
CA GLY A 209 -40.80 20.42 -14.72
C GLY A 209 -39.66 21.41 -14.94
N GLN A 210 -38.52 21.11 -14.31
CA GLN A 210 -37.27 21.86 -14.46
C GLN A 210 -36.19 20.92 -15.01
N THR A 211 -35.38 21.41 -15.94
CA THR A 211 -34.17 20.75 -16.42
C THR A 211 -32.98 21.26 -15.64
N PHE A 212 -32.11 20.37 -15.20
CA PHE A 212 -30.88 20.69 -14.47
C PHE A 212 -29.67 20.52 -15.39
N ARG A 213 -28.89 21.57 -15.60
CA ARG A 213 -27.64 21.51 -16.38
C ARG A 213 -26.43 21.57 -15.46
N GLN A 214 -25.52 20.60 -15.60
CA GLN A 214 -24.28 20.61 -14.83
C GLN A 214 -23.38 21.77 -15.27
N ARG A 215 -22.88 22.54 -14.31
CA ARG A 215 -21.98 23.67 -14.59
C ARG A 215 -20.63 23.16 -15.12
N PRO A 216 -20.04 23.79 -16.16
CA PRO A 216 -18.74 23.40 -16.70
C PRO A 216 -17.64 23.49 -15.64
N LYS A 217 -16.68 22.55 -15.65
CA LYS A 217 -15.57 22.57 -14.68
C LYS A 217 -14.67 23.78 -14.92
N PRO A 218 -14.17 24.43 -13.86
CA PRO A 218 -13.17 25.49 -14.01
C PRO A 218 -11.87 24.94 -14.61
N ARG A 219 -11.13 25.80 -15.32
CA ARG A 219 -9.86 25.47 -15.96
C ARG A 219 -8.68 25.84 -15.07
N TRP A 220 -7.81 24.87 -14.80
CA TRP A 220 -6.59 25.02 -13.99
C TRP A 220 -5.41 24.32 -14.68
N THR A 221 -4.19 24.70 -14.29
CA THR A 221 -3.00 23.90 -14.55
C THR A 221 -2.56 23.16 -13.29
N LYS A 222 -1.88 22.03 -13.46
CA LYS A 222 -1.36 21.19 -12.37
C LYS A 222 0.13 21.44 -12.17
N VAL A 223 0.50 21.95 -11.00
CA VAL A 223 1.86 22.41 -10.69
C VAL A 223 2.46 21.54 -9.58
N CYS A 224 3.74 21.21 -9.71
CA CYS A 224 4.52 20.56 -8.67
C CYS A 224 5.02 21.59 -7.66
N TYR A 225 5.00 21.26 -6.38
CA TYR A 225 5.49 22.11 -5.30
C TYR A 225 6.51 21.34 -4.45
N GLU A 226 7.65 21.97 -4.15
CA GLU A 226 8.63 21.53 -3.13
C GLU A 226 7.88 21.39 -1.80
N GLY A 227 7.88 20.21 -1.17
CA GLY A 227 6.97 19.90 -0.05
C GLY A 227 6.29 18.53 -0.20
N THR A 228 6.11 18.08 -1.44
CA THR A 228 5.89 16.66 -1.74
C THR A 228 7.26 15.96 -1.82
N ALA A 229 7.37 14.78 -1.22
CA ALA A 229 8.62 14.03 -1.28
C ALA A 229 8.94 13.69 -2.74
N SER A 230 10.06 14.21 -3.25
CA SER A 230 10.55 13.93 -4.60
C SER A 230 11.20 12.55 -4.62
N ARG A 231 10.93 11.77 -5.66
CA ARG A 231 11.39 10.39 -5.79
C ARG A 231 12.06 10.16 -7.13
N PHE A 232 13.11 9.36 -7.11
CA PHE A 232 13.74 8.86 -8.33
C PHE A 232 14.41 7.52 -8.09
N VAL A 233 14.45 6.70 -9.14
CA VAL A 233 14.99 5.34 -9.11
C VAL A 233 16.33 5.30 -9.82
N LEU A 234 17.28 4.54 -9.26
CA LEU A 234 18.51 4.17 -9.95
C LEU A 234 18.65 2.65 -10.04
N ASP A 235 19.15 2.19 -11.18
CA ASP A 235 19.59 0.83 -11.41
C ASP A 235 21.05 0.67 -10.98
N LEU A 236 21.38 -0.48 -10.39
CA LEU A 236 22.74 -0.95 -10.16
C LEU A 236 23.20 -1.68 -11.42
N ARG A 237 24.14 -1.08 -12.16
CA ARG A 237 24.67 -1.64 -13.41
C ARG A 237 26.14 -2.00 -13.28
N ARG A 238 26.59 -3.14 -13.80
CA ARG A 238 28.01 -3.45 -13.91
C ARG A 238 28.69 -2.44 -14.83
N SER A 239 29.86 -1.95 -14.44
CA SER A 239 30.60 -0.98 -15.24
C SER A 239 31.11 -1.53 -16.57
N GLU A 240 31.32 -2.85 -16.69
CA GLU A 240 31.91 -3.47 -17.88
C GLU A 240 30.91 -3.60 -19.05
N ASP A 241 29.68 -4.02 -18.76
CA ASP A 241 28.68 -4.41 -19.78
C ASP A 241 27.31 -3.74 -19.60
N ALA A 242 27.16 -2.84 -18.62
CA ALA A 242 25.90 -2.20 -18.25
C ALA A 242 24.75 -3.18 -17.90
N GLY A 243 25.06 -4.45 -17.65
CA GLY A 243 24.12 -5.45 -17.15
C GLY A 243 23.71 -5.16 -15.71
N PHE A 244 22.56 -5.68 -15.26
CA PHE A 244 22.17 -5.53 -13.86
C PHE A 244 23.16 -6.24 -12.92
N ALA A 245 23.62 -5.51 -11.91
CA ALA A 245 24.49 -6.02 -10.88
C ALA A 245 23.69 -6.24 -9.59
N PRO A 246 23.52 -7.49 -9.14
CA PRO A 246 22.78 -7.76 -7.93
C PRO A 246 23.62 -7.48 -6.68
N TRP A 247 23.01 -6.84 -5.69
CA TRP A 247 23.58 -6.61 -4.37
C TRP A 247 22.88 -7.49 -3.32
N PRO A 248 23.61 -8.21 -2.45
CA PRO A 248 23.01 -9.09 -1.44
C PRO A 248 22.10 -8.35 -0.47
N LEU A 249 20.90 -8.88 -0.22
CA LEU A 249 19.87 -8.20 0.57
C LEU A 249 20.34 -7.93 2.02
N GLU A 250 21.02 -8.89 2.63
CA GLU A 250 21.58 -8.80 3.98
C GLU A 250 22.66 -7.72 4.13
N ARG A 251 23.23 -7.26 3.01
CA ARG A 251 24.20 -6.16 2.95
C ARG A 251 23.56 -4.84 2.52
N ALA A 252 22.22 -4.69 2.60
CA ALA A 252 21.51 -3.47 2.23
C ALA A 252 22.01 -2.22 2.97
N SER A 253 22.39 -2.33 4.25
CA SER A 253 22.97 -1.21 4.99
C SER A 253 24.30 -0.74 4.43
N ALA A 254 25.18 -1.68 4.04
CA ALA A 254 26.46 -1.34 3.42
C ALA A 254 26.25 -0.61 2.08
N LEU A 255 25.29 -1.05 1.26
CA LEU A 255 24.93 -0.34 0.02
C LEU A 255 24.53 1.11 0.30
N VAL A 256 23.63 1.33 1.26
CA VAL A 256 23.16 2.67 1.61
C VAL A 256 24.29 3.53 2.14
N GLU A 257 25.18 2.99 2.96
CA GLU A 257 26.32 3.73 3.51
C GLU A 257 27.29 4.16 2.42
N VAL A 258 27.70 3.25 1.52
CA VAL A 258 28.61 3.58 0.42
C VAL A 258 28.00 4.66 -0.49
N ILE A 259 26.72 4.55 -0.84
CA ILE A 259 26.06 5.54 -1.69
C ILE A 259 25.93 6.89 -0.97
N ARG A 260 25.49 6.86 0.29
CA ARG A 260 25.31 8.06 1.11
C ARG A 260 26.62 8.82 1.24
N ASP A 261 27.70 8.12 1.57
CA ASP A 261 29.00 8.73 1.84
C ASP A 261 29.62 9.28 0.56
N ALA A 262 29.50 8.55 -0.56
CA ALA A 262 29.94 9.04 -1.87
C ALA A 262 29.14 10.27 -2.35
N ALA A 263 27.80 10.26 -2.17
CA ALA A 263 26.95 11.40 -2.50
C ALA A 263 27.23 12.61 -1.61
N ALA A 264 27.41 12.40 -0.31
CA ALA A 264 27.77 13.45 0.64
C ALA A 264 29.12 14.07 0.29
N GLU A 265 30.14 13.25 -0.03
CA GLU A 265 31.45 13.73 -0.44
C GLU A 265 31.37 14.61 -1.71
N ARG A 266 30.66 14.12 -2.73
CA ARG A 266 30.46 14.86 -3.97
C ARG A 266 29.74 16.20 -3.76
N LEU A 267 28.75 16.24 -2.87
CA LEU A 267 28.04 17.47 -2.50
C LEU A 267 28.93 18.42 -1.69
N ARG A 268 29.72 17.92 -0.73
CA ARG A 268 30.63 18.76 0.07
C ARG A 268 31.67 19.44 -0.80
N HIS A 269 32.20 18.72 -1.80
CA HIS A 269 33.11 19.31 -2.78
C HIS A 269 32.44 20.41 -3.62
N ALA A 270 31.21 20.19 -4.07
CA ALA A 270 30.48 21.16 -4.91
C ALA A 270 29.91 22.36 -4.12
N MET A 271 29.54 22.17 -2.85
CA MET A 271 28.84 23.14 -2.02
C MET A 271 29.53 23.30 -0.65
N GLN A 272 30.78 23.75 -0.66
CA GLN A 272 31.61 23.88 0.55
C GLN A 272 30.97 24.75 1.65
N HIS A 273 30.14 25.73 1.27
CA HIS A 273 29.42 26.60 2.22
C HIS A 273 28.24 25.91 2.92
N ARG A 274 27.82 24.71 2.49
CA ARG A 274 26.67 23.95 3.03
C ARG A 274 27.06 22.62 3.69
N ILE A 275 28.34 22.40 4.02
CA ILE A 275 28.82 21.11 4.56
C ILE A 275 28.02 20.65 5.79
N ALA A 276 27.81 21.53 6.77
CA ALA A 276 27.08 21.20 8.00
C ALA A 276 25.61 20.83 7.73
N GLU A 277 25.03 21.33 6.65
CA GLU A 277 23.68 21.01 6.21
C GLU A 277 23.63 19.67 5.45
N ILE A 278 24.61 19.42 4.57
CA ILE A 278 24.78 18.14 3.86
C ILE A 278 24.93 17.00 4.87
N ASP A 279 25.81 17.17 5.86
CA ASP A 279 26.03 16.18 6.91
C ASP A 279 24.73 15.94 7.71
N ARG A 280 23.93 16.98 7.96
CA ARG A 280 22.64 16.86 8.65
C ARG A 280 21.59 16.09 7.85
N ILE A 281 21.54 16.29 6.54
CA ILE A 281 20.47 15.75 5.68
C ILE A 281 20.76 14.32 5.26
N LEU A 282 22.01 14.01 4.87
CA LEU A 282 22.41 12.70 4.38
C LEU A 282 22.90 11.78 5.51
N VAL A 283 23.90 12.21 6.29
CA VAL A 283 24.46 11.41 7.40
C VAL A 283 23.51 11.41 8.59
N GLY A 284 23.02 12.60 8.95
CA GLY A 284 21.97 12.88 9.91
C GLY A 284 22.19 12.40 11.33
N ARG A 285 23.45 12.12 11.69
CA ARG A 285 23.87 11.86 13.07
C ARG A 285 25.13 12.64 13.41
N LYS A 286 25.18 13.11 14.66
CA LYS A 286 26.39 13.65 15.28
C LYS A 286 27.35 12.51 15.64
N PRO A 287 28.64 12.80 15.92
CA PRO A 287 29.61 11.79 16.35
C PRO A 287 29.22 11.01 17.62
N ASP A 288 28.43 11.62 18.50
CA ASP A 288 27.88 11.00 19.71
C ASP A 288 26.68 10.06 19.46
N GLY A 289 26.19 9.99 18.21
CA GLY A 289 25.09 9.14 17.78
C GLY A 289 23.70 9.78 17.84
N GLU A 290 23.57 11.01 18.35
CA GLU A 290 22.31 11.76 18.32
C GLU A 290 21.95 12.22 16.90
N ASN A 291 20.67 12.50 16.66
CA ASN A 291 20.25 13.10 15.39
C ASN A 291 20.84 14.52 15.26
N ALA A 292 21.44 14.80 14.10
CA ALA A 292 22.02 16.12 13.82
C ALA A 292 20.95 17.18 13.43
N GLY A 293 19.69 16.78 13.31
CA GLY A 293 18.57 17.64 12.88
C GLY A 293 17.24 16.88 12.81
N PRO A 294 16.16 17.53 12.32
CA PRO A 294 14.86 16.91 12.19
C PRO A 294 14.91 15.75 11.20
N THR A 295 14.41 14.57 11.62
CA THR A 295 14.44 13.38 10.77
C THR A 295 13.48 13.45 9.57
N SER A 296 12.53 14.39 9.60
CA SER A 296 11.59 14.66 8.51
C SER A 296 12.26 15.32 7.29
N ALA A 297 13.40 15.99 7.46
CA ALA A 297 14.17 16.62 6.38
C ALA A 297 15.21 15.69 5.74
N ARG A 298 15.39 14.46 6.25
CA ARG A 298 16.47 13.57 5.84
C ARG A 298 16.17 12.77 4.58
N VAL A 299 17.11 12.79 3.64
CA VAL A 299 17.05 11.97 2.42
C VAL A 299 17.06 10.49 2.79
N ARG A 300 16.23 9.70 2.12
CA ARG A 300 16.16 8.24 2.28
C ARG A 300 16.68 7.56 1.02
N ILE A 301 17.70 6.72 1.18
CA ILE A 301 18.17 5.80 0.13
C ILE A 301 17.62 4.43 0.48
N ILE A 302 16.79 3.87 -0.40
CA ILE A 302 15.95 2.71 -0.12
C ILE A 302 16.31 1.59 -1.10
N PRO A 303 17.08 0.57 -0.65
CA PRO A 303 17.35 -0.63 -1.44
C PRO A 303 16.06 -1.38 -1.77
N LEU A 304 15.76 -1.54 -3.05
CA LEU A 304 14.58 -2.27 -3.51
C LEU A 304 14.96 -3.72 -3.80
N ALA A 305 14.57 -4.62 -2.91
CA ALA A 305 14.66 -6.06 -3.12
C ALA A 305 13.84 -6.47 -4.35
N SER A 306 14.37 -7.37 -5.16
CA SER A 306 13.60 -7.92 -6.29
C SER A 306 12.45 -8.78 -5.75
N ILE A 307 11.21 -8.31 -5.85
CA ILE A 307 9.98 -8.99 -5.38
C ILE A 307 8.88 -8.93 -6.44
N GLY A 308 7.80 -9.69 -6.24
CA GLY A 308 6.60 -9.63 -7.09
C GLY A 308 6.62 -10.56 -8.32
N HIS A 309 7.68 -11.35 -8.50
CA HIS A 309 7.77 -12.38 -9.52
C HIS A 309 8.17 -13.73 -8.90
N PRO A 310 7.65 -14.89 -9.36
CA PRO A 310 7.98 -16.21 -8.84
C PRO A 310 9.47 -16.55 -8.81
N GLN A 311 10.25 -15.96 -9.72
CA GLN A 311 11.69 -16.17 -9.84
C GLN A 311 12.52 -15.08 -9.13
N ALA A 312 11.89 -14.09 -8.50
CA ALA A 312 12.60 -13.02 -7.83
C ALA A 312 13.43 -13.59 -6.66
N ASP A 313 14.71 -13.25 -6.61
CA ASP A 313 15.69 -13.77 -5.65
C ASP A 313 15.89 -12.84 -4.44
N MET A 314 15.11 -11.77 -4.35
CA MET A 314 15.18 -10.72 -3.34
C MET A 314 16.50 -9.93 -3.28
N GLN A 315 17.44 -10.17 -4.19
CA GLN A 315 18.63 -9.35 -4.31
C GLN A 315 18.26 -7.94 -4.77
N VAL A 316 19.06 -6.96 -4.35
CA VAL A 316 18.85 -5.55 -4.67
C VAL A 316 19.50 -5.25 -6.00
N ARG A 317 18.70 -4.82 -6.98
CA ARG A 317 19.20 -4.36 -8.29
C ARG A 317 18.94 -2.89 -8.53
N ARG A 318 18.16 -2.27 -7.64
CA ARG A 318 17.65 -0.92 -7.76
C ARG A 318 17.53 -0.26 -6.41
N ILE A 319 17.66 1.06 -6.39
CA ILE A 319 17.45 1.89 -5.22
C ILE A 319 16.41 2.95 -5.55
N LEU A 320 15.56 3.26 -4.59
CA LEU A 320 14.72 4.45 -4.60
C LEU A 320 15.38 5.50 -3.71
N VAL A 321 15.61 6.69 -4.25
CA VAL A 321 15.98 7.86 -3.45
C VAL A 321 14.73 8.68 -3.25
N GLU A 322 14.44 9.01 -1.99
CA GLU A 322 13.37 9.91 -1.61
C GLU A 322 13.94 11.14 -0.90
N VAL A 323 13.66 12.31 -1.46
CA VAL A 323 14.02 13.61 -0.93
C VAL A 323 12.76 14.21 -0.30
N PRO A 324 12.66 14.30 1.04
CA PRO A 324 11.48 14.85 1.69
C PRO A 324 11.21 16.29 1.29
N GLY A 325 9.95 16.72 1.36
CA GLY A 325 9.58 18.11 1.11
C GLY A 325 10.22 19.11 2.09
N GLU A 326 10.50 18.69 3.31
CA GLU A 326 11.22 19.48 4.32
C GLU A 326 12.75 19.47 4.13
N CYS A 327 13.26 18.82 3.09
CA CYS A 327 14.69 18.79 2.78
C CYS A 327 15.10 20.14 2.17
N SER A 328 16.08 20.80 2.79
CA SER A 328 16.57 22.10 2.33
C SER A 328 17.58 22.02 1.17
N LEU A 329 18.05 20.81 0.81
CA LEU A 329 18.77 20.56 -0.45
C LEU A 329 17.76 20.24 -1.56
N ARG A 330 17.99 20.78 -2.77
CA ARG A 330 17.10 20.53 -3.91
C ARG A 330 17.19 19.07 -4.33
N ALA A 331 16.06 18.51 -4.77
CA ALA A 331 16.01 17.14 -5.24
C ALA A 331 16.95 16.88 -6.42
N ASP A 332 17.16 17.87 -7.29
CA ASP A 332 18.08 17.78 -8.42
C ASP A 332 19.56 17.74 -7.99
N ASP A 333 19.93 18.43 -6.91
CA ASP A 333 21.28 18.38 -6.37
C ASP A 333 21.57 16.98 -5.80
N ILE A 334 20.61 16.40 -5.07
CA ILE A 334 20.71 15.03 -4.57
C ILE A 334 20.74 14.03 -5.72
N ALA A 335 19.91 14.23 -6.75
CA ALA A 335 19.90 13.39 -7.94
C ALA A 335 21.23 13.42 -8.68
N TRP A 336 21.81 14.61 -8.88
CA TRP A 336 23.14 14.79 -9.47
C TRP A 336 24.23 14.11 -8.64
N ALA A 337 24.16 14.21 -7.31
CA ALA A 337 25.15 13.63 -6.42
C ALA A 337 25.18 12.10 -6.46
N VAL A 338 24.00 11.47 -6.56
CA VAL A 338 23.84 10.01 -6.55
C VAL A 338 23.99 9.41 -7.96
N SER A 339 23.54 10.11 -9.00
CA SER A 339 23.59 9.61 -10.38
C SER A 339 25.03 9.57 -10.92
N GLY A 340 25.37 8.45 -11.56
CA GLY A 340 26.70 8.21 -12.13
C GLY A 340 27.78 7.90 -11.10
N LEU A 341 27.43 7.63 -9.83
CA LEU A 341 28.40 7.13 -8.86
C LEU A 341 28.88 5.73 -9.26
N SER A 342 30.21 5.56 -9.28
CA SER A 342 30.87 4.25 -9.39
C SER A 342 31.19 3.74 -7.99
N LEU A 343 30.63 2.59 -7.64
CA LEU A 343 30.80 1.92 -6.37
C LEU A 343 31.84 0.79 -6.52
N ASP A 344 32.84 0.83 -5.66
CA ASP A 344 33.82 -0.25 -5.46
C ASP A 344 33.74 -0.70 -4.00
N HIS A 345 33.42 -1.97 -3.77
CA HIS A 345 33.16 -2.49 -2.43
C HIS A 345 33.43 -4.01 -2.39
N PRO A 346 33.99 -4.57 -1.28
CA PRO A 346 34.36 -6.00 -1.21
C PRO A 346 33.23 -7.01 -1.40
N VAL A 347 31.98 -6.57 -1.33
CA VAL A 347 30.78 -7.41 -1.59
C VAL A 347 30.53 -7.59 -3.09
N LEU A 348 31.13 -6.72 -3.90
CA LEU A 348 31.00 -6.72 -5.35
C LEU A 348 32.04 -7.64 -5.99
N GLN A 349 31.61 -8.37 -7.02
CA GLN A 349 32.53 -9.05 -7.94
C GLN A 349 33.12 -8.06 -8.95
N ASP A 350 32.27 -7.14 -9.43
CA ASP A 350 32.62 -6.13 -10.43
C ASP A 350 32.19 -4.74 -9.95
N ARG A 351 32.85 -3.69 -10.42
CA ARG A 351 32.46 -2.30 -10.16
C ARG A 351 31.02 -2.04 -10.63
N ILE A 352 30.24 -1.31 -9.83
CA ILE A 352 28.85 -0.96 -10.14
C ILE A 352 28.72 0.54 -10.39
N ASP A 353 28.02 0.93 -11.45
CA ASP A 353 27.58 2.29 -11.70
C ASP A 353 26.09 2.47 -11.39
N LEU A 354 25.74 3.56 -10.72
CA LEU A 354 24.35 3.96 -10.48
C LEU A 354 23.80 4.74 -11.66
N THR A 355 22.82 4.17 -12.37
CA THR A 355 22.21 4.78 -13.56
C THR A 355 20.75 5.13 -13.29
N ARG A 356 20.31 6.34 -13.65
CA ARG A 356 18.91 6.73 -13.50
C ARG A 356 17.99 5.82 -14.32
N SER A 357 16.86 5.44 -13.74
CA SER A 357 15.88 4.54 -14.34
C SER A 357 14.56 5.26 -14.56
N ASP A 358 13.98 5.15 -15.75
CA ASP A 358 12.63 5.63 -16.05
C ASP A 358 11.55 4.60 -15.66
N GLU A 359 11.95 3.40 -15.23
CA GLU A 359 11.03 2.32 -14.89
C GLU A 359 10.61 2.37 -13.40
N GLU A 360 9.38 2.84 -13.14
CA GLU A 360 8.84 2.94 -11.78
C GLU A 360 7.82 1.84 -11.43
N SER A 361 7.55 0.91 -12.35
CA SER A 361 6.54 -0.15 -12.23
C SER A 361 6.64 -0.93 -10.90
N GLN A 362 7.88 -1.21 -10.48
CA GLN A 362 8.25 -1.91 -9.27
C GLN A 362 7.82 -1.22 -7.96
N LEU A 363 7.66 0.10 -7.96
CA LEU A 363 7.24 0.85 -6.77
C LEU A 363 5.81 0.44 -6.36
N GLY A 364 5.03 -0.12 -7.29
CA GLY A 364 3.76 -0.76 -7.00
C GLY A 364 3.87 -1.93 -6.03
N PHE A 365 4.97 -2.69 -6.03
CA PHE A 365 5.22 -3.79 -5.07
C PHE A 365 5.59 -3.29 -3.67
N TYR A 366 5.81 -1.98 -3.51
CA TYR A 366 6.07 -1.30 -2.23
C TYR A 366 4.95 -0.35 -1.84
N GLY A 367 3.81 -0.41 -2.54
CA GLY A 367 2.57 0.27 -2.18
C GLY A 367 2.52 1.77 -2.49
N VAL A 368 3.44 2.30 -3.30
CA VAL A 368 3.44 3.72 -3.73
C VAL A 368 2.11 4.08 -4.40
N ASN A 369 1.63 3.22 -5.30
CA ASN A 369 0.35 3.40 -6.01
C ASN A 369 -0.71 2.35 -5.65
N LYS A 370 -0.42 1.48 -4.67
CA LYS A 370 -1.25 0.33 -4.30
C LYS A 370 -1.35 0.23 -2.76
N PRO A 371 -2.27 0.96 -2.12
CA PRO A 371 -2.39 0.91 -0.66
C PRO A 371 -2.81 -0.49 -0.18
N SER A 372 -2.39 -0.85 1.03
CA SER A 372 -2.81 -2.09 1.69
C SER A 372 -3.05 -1.90 3.17
N ARG A 373 -3.86 -2.79 3.74
CA ARG A 373 -4.04 -2.93 5.18
C ARG A 373 -2.98 -3.83 5.79
N ILE A 374 -2.37 -4.72 5.01
CA ILE A 374 -1.42 -5.73 5.53
C ILE A 374 -0.04 -5.47 4.94
N TRP A 375 0.95 -5.41 5.81
CA TRP A 375 2.33 -5.09 5.46
C TRP A 375 3.30 -6.08 6.12
N ARG A 376 4.32 -6.51 5.39
CA ARG A 376 5.40 -7.35 5.91
C ARG A 376 6.75 -6.71 5.65
N SER A 377 7.68 -6.85 6.59
CA SER A 377 9.03 -6.36 6.40
C SER A 377 9.81 -7.24 5.42
N VAL A 378 10.44 -6.59 4.44
CA VAL A 378 11.37 -7.19 3.46
C VAL A 378 12.76 -7.25 4.08
N THR A 379 13.21 -6.12 4.63
CA THR A 379 14.40 -6.02 5.49
C THR A 379 13.95 -5.92 6.94
N PRO A 380 14.70 -6.43 7.93
CA PRO A 380 14.29 -6.36 9.32
C PRO A 380 14.15 -4.92 9.83
N VAL A 381 13.26 -4.75 10.80
CA VAL A 381 13.04 -3.49 11.53
C VAL A 381 13.99 -3.45 12.71
N ALA A 382 14.77 -2.37 12.82
CA ALA A 382 15.64 -2.12 13.97
C ALA A 382 14.84 -1.45 15.10
N LEU A 383 14.70 -2.16 16.22
CA LEU A 383 13.94 -1.77 17.41
C LEU A 383 14.87 -1.74 18.64
N PRO A 384 15.56 -0.61 18.91
CA PRO A 384 16.59 -0.53 19.95
C PRO A 384 16.10 -0.89 21.37
N ASP A 385 14.86 -0.55 21.67
CA ASP A 385 14.21 -0.80 22.98
C ASP A 385 13.67 -2.23 23.13
N ALA A 386 13.76 -3.03 22.07
CA ALA A 386 13.25 -4.39 21.99
C ALA A 386 14.36 -5.46 21.98
N LYS A 387 15.39 -5.25 22.81
CA LYS A 387 16.53 -6.17 22.95
C LYS A 387 16.10 -7.51 23.54
N ARG A 388 16.35 -8.58 22.79
CA ARG A 388 16.25 -9.95 23.33
C ARG A 388 17.46 -10.33 24.18
N ARG A 389 17.24 -11.13 25.23
CA ARG A 389 18.33 -11.76 25.98
C ARG A 389 19.12 -12.71 25.07
N ARG A 390 20.45 -12.67 25.16
CA ARG A 390 21.35 -13.61 24.50
C ARG A 390 21.14 -15.01 25.08
N ILE A 391 20.98 -16.00 24.21
CA ILE A 391 20.97 -17.41 24.58
C ILE A 391 22.26 -18.00 24.02
N ASP A 392 23.08 -18.59 24.89
CA ASP A 392 24.27 -19.31 24.46
C ASP A 392 23.88 -20.77 24.14
N PRO A 393 23.98 -21.22 22.87
CA PRO A 393 23.57 -22.56 22.46
C PRO A 393 24.27 -23.67 23.25
N ASP A 394 25.52 -23.45 23.67
CA ASP A 394 26.30 -24.46 24.38
C ASP A 394 25.89 -24.57 25.84
N ARG A 395 25.47 -23.45 26.47
CA ARG A 395 24.94 -23.45 27.84
C ARG A 395 23.53 -24.02 27.94
N VAL A 396 22.68 -23.83 26.92
CA VAL A 396 21.32 -24.40 26.89
C VAL A 396 21.30 -25.92 26.84
N LYS A 397 22.35 -26.53 26.26
CA LYS A 397 22.49 -28.00 26.26
C LYS A 397 22.84 -28.55 27.64
N THR A 398 23.50 -27.74 28.49
CA THR A 398 24.00 -28.16 29.80
C THR A 398 23.13 -27.70 30.98
N ASP A 399 22.36 -26.62 30.83
CA ASP A 399 21.51 -26.07 31.89
C ASP A 399 20.10 -25.78 31.34
N GLU A 400 19.09 -26.51 31.85
CA GLU A 400 17.70 -26.28 31.47
C GLU A 400 17.17 -24.91 31.90
N LYS A 401 17.74 -24.29 32.94
CA LYS A 401 17.35 -22.95 33.39
C LYS A 401 17.74 -21.85 32.40
N GLU A 402 18.66 -22.11 31.47
CA GLU A 402 19.04 -21.18 30.41
C GLU A 402 17.99 -21.12 29.28
N LYS A 403 17.11 -22.13 29.17
CA LYS A 403 15.99 -22.12 28.22
C LYS A 403 15.00 -21.00 28.58
N LYS A 404 14.69 -20.13 27.61
CA LYS A 404 13.67 -19.08 27.81
C LYS A 404 12.31 -19.69 28.09
N GLY A 405 11.78 -19.40 29.27
CA GLY A 405 10.39 -19.71 29.63
C GLY A 405 9.38 -18.93 28.81
N GLY A 406 8.12 -19.39 28.81
CA GLY A 406 7.03 -18.73 28.07
C GLY A 406 6.80 -17.28 28.48
N HIS A 407 6.90 -16.98 29.78
CA HIS A 407 6.73 -15.62 30.31
C HIS A 407 7.80 -14.65 29.79
N GLU A 408 9.07 -15.07 29.74
CA GLU A 408 10.16 -14.24 29.19
C GLU A 408 9.94 -13.97 27.70
N LYS A 409 9.53 -14.99 26.92
CA LYS A 409 9.23 -14.82 25.50
C LYS A 409 8.07 -13.85 25.27
N PHE A 410 7.03 -13.93 26.09
CA PHE A 410 5.88 -13.02 26.05
C PHE A 410 6.31 -11.58 26.35
N ALA A 411 7.08 -11.36 27.42
CA ALA A 411 7.59 -10.03 27.77
C ALA A 411 8.56 -9.45 26.71
N GLU A 412 9.36 -10.29 26.03
CA GLU A 412 10.14 -9.85 24.86
C GLU A 412 9.23 -9.42 23.70
N TYR A 413 8.17 -10.17 23.44
CA TYR A 413 7.20 -9.89 22.39
C TYR A 413 6.42 -8.59 22.63
N GLU A 414 5.95 -8.36 23.86
CA GLU A 414 5.23 -7.13 24.23
C GLU A 414 6.12 -5.89 24.07
N ARG A 415 7.36 -5.94 24.57
CA ARG A 415 8.31 -4.83 24.40
C ARG A 415 8.59 -4.53 22.93
N ALA A 416 8.76 -5.58 22.12
CA ALA A 416 8.95 -5.42 20.69
C ALA A 416 7.71 -4.85 19.99
N SER A 417 6.51 -5.28 20.38
CA SER A 417 5.24 -4.76 19.84
C SER A 417 5.05 -3.27 20.19
N PHE A 418 5.39 -2.88 21.43
CA PHE A 418 5.39 -1.49 21.84
C PHE A 418 6.40 -0.65 21.03
N ALA A 419 7.62 -1.16 20.83
CA ALA A 419 8.65 -0.50 20.03
C ALA A 419 8.24 -0.33 18.56
N VAL A 420 7.50 -1.29 17.99
CA VAL A 420 6.88 -1.15 16.67
C VAL A 420 5.89 0.02 16.63
N GLY A 421 5.06 0.19 17.66
CA GLY A 421 4.16 1.34 17.78
C GLY A 421 4.91 2.68 17.77
N GLN A 422 6.04 2.78 18.48
CA GLN A 422 6.90 3.98 18.44
C GLN A 422 7.54 4.17 17.06
N ALA A 423 8.02 3.10 16.45
CA ALA A 423 8.61 3.12 15.12
C ALA A 423 7.62 3.62 14.05
N LEU A 424 6.34 3.27 14.16
CA LEU A 424 5.27 3.77 13.28
C LEU A 424 5.01 5.27 13.48
N ARG A 425 4.99 5.75 14.73
CA ARG A 425 4.87 7.19 15.03
C ARG A 425 6.05 7.98 14.46
N HIS A 426 7.27 7.49 14.64
CA HIS A 426 8.47 8.10 14.07
C HIS A 426 8.51 8.09 12.53
N ALA A 427 7.74 7.19 11.90
CA ALA A 427 7.57 7.14 10.45
C ALA A 427 6.33 7.93 9.97
N ASN A 428 5.66 8.67 10.85
CA ASN A 428 4.43 9.41 10.58
C ASN A 428 3.28 8.53 10.04
N VAL A 429 3.22 7.26 10.44
CA VAL A 429 2.11 6.35 10.11
C VAL A 429 1.03 6.47 11.17
N ALA A 430 0.00 7.26 10.90
CA ALA A 430 -1.10 7.54 11.83
C ALA A 430 -2.21 6.47 11.84
N ALA A 431 -2.15 5.48 10.94
CA ALA A 431 -3.16 4.44 10.86
C ALA A 431 -3.08 3.51 12.09
N ARG A 432 -4.24 3.17 12.67
CA ARG A 432 -4.32 2.27 13.81
C ARG A 432 -4.00 0.84 13.39
N VAL A 433 -3.13 0.20 14.16
CA VAL A 433 -2.73 -1.19 13.97
C VAL A 433 -3.73 -2.09 14.68
N SER A 434 -4.31 -3.04 13.95
CA SER A 434 -5.20 -4.07 14.49
C SER A 434 -4.45 -5.32 14.92
N SER A 435 -3.34 -5.65 14.25
CA SER A 435 -2.49 -6.78 14.65
C SER A 435 -1.01 -6.52 14.34
N ILE A 436 -0.13 -7.04 15.21
CA ILE A 436 1.32 -7.03 15.04
C ILE A 436 1.78 -8.48 15.17
N ARG A 437 2.61 -8.94 14.23
CA ARG A 437 3.32 -10.21 14.31
C ARG A 437 4.82 -9.98 14.18
N LEU A 438 5.58 -10.64 15.05
CA LEU A 438 7.03 -10.50 15.17
C LEU A 438 7.72 -11.86 15.06
N GLN A 439 8.78 -11.93 14.26
CA GLN A 439 9.61 -13.14 14.14
C GLN A 439 11.06 -12.81 13.75
N ARG A 440 11.93 -13.81 13.83
CA ARG A 440 13.37 -13.69 13.47
C ARG A 440 13.64 -14.21 12.06
N GLU A 441 12.80 -15.12 11.63
CA GLU A 441 12.75 -15.71 10.31
C GLU A 441 12.10 -14.70 9.34
N PRO A 442 12.54 -14.64 8.08
CA PRO A 442 11.86 -13.86 7.07
C PRO A 442 10.44 -14.38 6.85
N PHE A 443 9.54 -13.52 6.40
CA PHE A 443 8.21 -13.94 5.97
C PHE A 443 8.17 -14.47 4.53
N ASP A 444 9.17 -14.10 3.73
CA ASP A 444 9.30 -14.59 2.36
C ASP A 444 10.25 -15.81 2.36
N PRO A 445 9.92 -16.91 1.67
CA PRO A 445 10.76 -18.09 1.61
C PRO A 445 12.19 -17.84 1.10
N ARG A 446 12.39 -16.78 0.30
CA ARG A 446 13.72 -16.37 -0.21
C ARG A 446 14.33 -15.21 0.57
N GLY A 447 13.68 -14.78 1.65
CA GLY A 447 14.20 -13.74 2.51
C GLY A 447 15.36 -14.25 3.35
N VAL A 448 15.96 -13.33 4.12
CA VAL A 448 17.13 -13.62 4.94
C VAL A 448 16.78 -13.46 6.41
N ARG A 449 17.36 -14.28 7.30
CA ARG A 449 17.17 -14.14 8.74
C ARG A 449 17.77 -12.83 9.26
N VAL A 450 17.15 -12.26 10.29
CA VAL A 450 17.56 -10.97 10.84
C VAL A 450 19.01 -10.93 11.35
N GLU A 451 19.61 -12.05 11.75
CA GLU A 451 20.99 -12.07 12.25
C GLU A 451 22.01 -11.64 11.20
N GLN A 452 21.77 -11.93 9.92
CA GLN A 452 22.72 -11.63 8.84
C GLN A 452 22.76 -10.13 8.50
N PHE A 453 21.67 -9.41 8.74
CA PHE A 453 21.59 -7.95 8.55
C PHE A 453 22.33 -7.15 9.64
N ALA A 454 22.79 -7.79 10.71
CA ALA A 454 23.49 -7.10 11.78
C ALA A 454 24.98 -6.88 11.45
N GLU A 455 25.56 -7.68 10.57
CA GLU A 455 26.99 -7.67 10.28
C GLU A 455 27.43 -6.33 9.66
N GLY A 456 28.48 -5.73 10.22
CA GLY A 456 28.99 -4.43 9.75
C GLY A 456 28.09 -3.24 10.07
N THR A 457 26.98 -3.43 10.79
CA THR A 457 26.05 -2.35 11.13
C THR A 457 26.15 -1.96 12.61
N ARG A 458 25.66 -0.78 12.96
CA ARG A 458 25.49 -0.36 14.37
C ARG A 458 24.36 -1.09 15.10
N PHE A 459 23.57 -1.91 14.40
CA PHE A 459 22.39 -2.56 14.97
C PHE A 459 22.75 -3.93 15.52
N SER A 460 22.57 -4.11 16.83
CA SER A 460 22.69 -5.44 17.43
C SER A 460 21.66 -6.38 16.81
N LYS A 461 22.10 -7.59 16.43
CA LYS A 461 21.19 -8.65 15.97
C LYS A 461 20.02 -8.90 16.92
N HIS A 462 20.17 -8.62 18.22
CA HIS A 462 19.13 -8.81 19.22
C HIS A 462 17.99 -7.78 19.18
N CYS A 463 18.16 -6.70 18.40
CA CYS A 463 17.17 -5.63 18.22
C CYS A 463 16.43 -5.72 16.87
N LEU A 464 16.84 -6.64 16.00
CA LEU A 464 16.29 -6.77 14.64
C LEU A 464 15.12 -7.76 14.63
N TRP A 465 14.01 -7.36 14.01
CA TRP A 465 12.81 -8.19 13.92
C TRP A 465 12.20 -8.11 12.52
N HIS A 466 11.71 -9.23 12.00
CA HIS A 466 10.73 -9.17 10.92
C HIS A 466 9.35 -8.86 11.51
N VAL A 467 8.66 -7.89 10.90
CA VAL A 467 7.39 -7.37 11.39
C VAL A 467 6.32 -7.55 10.31
N GLU A 468 5.17 -8.11 10.70
CA GLU A 468 3.93 -8.05 9.95
C GLU A 468 2.95 -7.16 10.71
N LEU A 469 2.26 -6.30 9.96
CA LEU A 469 1.29 -5.34 10.48
C LEU A 469 -0.01 -5.49 9.72
N GLU A 470 -1.13 -5.46 10.45
CA GLU A 470 -2.44 -5.19 9.89
C GLU A 470 -2.98 -3.87 10.43
N PHE A 471 -3.53 -3.05 9.55
CA PHE A 471 -4.13 -1.77 9.88
C PHE A 471 -5.65 -1.82 9.77
N GLU A 472 -6.34 -1.01 10.57
CA GLU A 472 -7.80 -0.81 10.47
C GLU A 472 -8.18 -0.09 9.17
N SER A 473 -7.27 0.68 8.57
CA SER A 473 -7.47 1.44 7.33
C SER A 473 -6.36 1.18 6.30
N LEU A 474 -6.63 1.55 5.05
CA LEU A 474 -5.65 1.44 3.96
C LEU A 474 -4.49 2.42 4.17
N VAL A 475 -3.25 1.91 4.13
CA VAL A 475 -2.02 2.71 4.21
C VAL A 475 -1.30 2.69 2.86
N ARG A 476 -0.71 3.82 2.45
CA ARG A 476 0.10 3.95 1.23
C ARG A 476 1.58 3.82 1.56
N GLY A 477 2.34 3.33 0.58
CA GLY A 477 3.79 3.22 0.66
C GLY A 477 4.54 4.36 -0.05
N PRO A 478 5.88 4.29 -0.11
CA PRO A 478 6.70 3.22 0.48
C PRO A 478 6.74 3.34 2.01
N MET A 479 6.61 2.23 2.72
CA MET A 479 6.61 2.20 4.18
C MET A 479 7.96 1.71 4.70
N LEU A 480 8.60 2.55 5.52
CA LEU A 480 9.84 2.23 6.22
C LEU A 480 9.68 2.59 7.69
N ILE A 481 9.98 1.64 8.59
CA ILE A 481 9.82 1.84 10.03
C ILE A 481 11.09 1.45 10.79
N GLY A 482 11.23 1.99 12.00
CA GLY A 482 12.34 1.71 12.91
C GLY A 482 13.56 2.59 12.67
N ASP A 483 14.60 2.36 13.47
CA ASP A 483 15.82 3.18 13.49
C ASP A 483 16.73 2.98 12.27
N GLY A 484 16.48 1.90 11.53
CA GLY A 484 17.20 1.52 10.33
C GLY A 484 16.67 2.17 9.04
N ARG A 485 15.60 2.97 9.11
CA ARG A 485 14.92 3.57 7.94
C ARG A 485 15.78 4.52 7.08
N PHE A 486 16.94 4.93 7.59
CA PHE A 486 17.94 5.75 6.88
C PHE A 486 19.21 4.95 6.50
N LEU A 487 19.24 3.65 6.79
CA LEU A 487 20.39 2.75 6.64
C LEU A 487 19.98 1.44 5.96
N GLY A 488 19.01 1.50 5.05
CA GLY A 488 18.61 0.34 4.24
C GLY A 488 17.83 -0.76 4.96
N LEU A 489 17.33 -0.49 6.18
CA LEU A 489 16.53 -1.45 6.96
C LEU A 489 15.10 -0.92 7.20
N GLY A 490 14.21 -1.82 7.64
CA GLY A 490 12.83 -1.50 7.97
C GLY A 490 11.89 -1.32 6.78
N LEU A 491 12.32 -1.63 5.55
CA LEU A 491 11.47 -1.60 4.35
C LEU A 491 10.35 -2.63 4.45
N MET A 492 9.12 -2.19 4.19
CA MET A 492 7.91 -3.00 4.21
C MET A 492 7.35 -3.16 2.79
N ARG A 493 6.72 -4.31 2.51
CA ARG A 493 5.89 -4.54 1.31
C ARG A 493 4.42 -4.74 1.71
N PRO A 494 3.46 -4.21 0.93
CA PRO A 494 2.05 -4.55 1.08
C PRO A 494 1.81 -6.00 0.65
N LEU A 495 0.84 -6.65 1.29
CA LEU A 495 0.27 -7.92 0.82
C LEU A 495 -1.10 -7.71 0.21
N LYS A 496 -1.46 -8.57 -0.75
CA LYS A 496 -2.83 -8.71 -1.23
C LYS A 496 -3.41 -10.01 -0.68
N ARG A 497 -4.26 -9.89 0.34
CA ARG A 497 -5.00 -11.04 0.90
C ARG A 497 -5.75 -11.76 -0.23
N ALA A 498 -5.55 -13.06 -0.34
CA ALA A 498 -6.40 -13.91 -1.16
C ALA A 498 -7.82 -13.86 -0.57
N ALA A 499 -8.73 -13.14 -1.24
CA ALA A 499 -10.10 -12.99 -0.77
C ALA A 499 -10.76 -14.38 -0.62
N GLY A 500 -11.52 -14.62 0.45
CA GLY A 500 -12.16 -15.91 0.65
C GLY A 500 -11.21 -17.09 0.90
N VAL A 501 -9.95 -16.84 1.25
CA VAL A 501 -9.00 -17.87 1.67
C VAL A 501 -8.56 -17.55 3.09
N TYR A 502 -8.83 -18.47 4.01
CA TYR A 502 -8.44 -18.38 5.41
C TYR A 502 -7.42 -19.48 5.68
N ALA A 503 -6.24 -19.13 6.20
CA ALA A 503 -5.16 -20.09 6.39
C ALA A 503 -4.59 -20.02 7.81
N PHE A 504 -4.07 -21.16 8.26
CA PHE A 504 -3.48 -21.32 9.59
C PHE A 504 -2.15 -22.06 9.47
N SER A 505 -1.07 -21.52 10.05
CA SER A 505 0.17 -22.26 10.26
C SER A 505 0.04 -23.18 11.47
N ILE A 506 0.67 -24.35 11.39
CA ILE A 506 0.77 -25.29 12.51
C ILE A 506 2.05 -25.00 13.28
N GLU A 507 1.94 -24.47 14.49
CA GLU A 507 3.09 -24.05 15.31
C GLU A 507 3.69 -25.20 16.11
N SER A 508 2.86 -26.14 16.58
CA SER A 508 3.30 -27.33 17.30
C SER A 508 2.22 -28.41 17.36
N GLY A 509 2.61 -29.61 17.80
CA GLY A 509 1.69 -30.74 18.04
C GLY A 509 1.44 -31.64 16.85
N LEU A 510 2.01 -31.33 15.68
CA LEU A 510 1.93 -32.15 14.48
C LEU A 510 2.81 -33.39 14.60
N GLN A 511 2.25 -34.56 14.28
CA GLN A 511 3.01 -35.81 14.20
C GLN A 511 3.88 -35.87 12.93
N SER A 512 4.88 -36.75 12.93
CA SER A 512 5.93 -36.80 11.90
C SER A 512 5.47 -37.21 10.49
N SER A 513 4.32 -37.87 10.36
CA SER A 513 3.75 -38.28 9.07
C SER A 513 2.27 -37.90 8.98
N PRO A 514 1.94 -36.60 8.85
CA PRO A 514 0.56 -36.15 8.86
C PRO A 514 -0.16 -36.55 7.57
N ASP A 515 -1.45 -36.92 7.68
CA ASP A 515 -2.30 -37.17 6.51
C ASP A 515 -3.05 -35.87 6.13
N PRO A 516 -2.78 -35.27 4.95
CA PRO A 516 -3.45 -34.07 4.48
C PRO A 516 -4.99 -34.17 4.49
N ILE A 517 -5.54 -35.36 4.21
CA ILE A 517 -6.98 -35.60 4.18
C ILE A 517 -7.55 -35.60 5.61
N ARG A 518 -6.86 -36.25 6.56
CA ARG A 518 -7.30 -36.33 7.95
C ARG A 518 -7.24 -34.97 8.64
N LEU A 519 -6.17 -34.20 8.40
CA LEU A 519 -6.04 -32.81 8.82
C LEU A 519 -7.16 -31.92 8.27
N SER A 520 -7.43 -31.99 6.97
CA SER A 520 -8.49 -31.21 6.33
C SER A 520 -9.89 -31.57 6.85
N LYS A 521 -10.14 -32.86 7.11
CA LYS A 521 -11.38 -33.33 7.76
C LYS A 521 -11.51 -32.83 9.20
N ALA A 522 -10.41 -32.78 9.96
CA ALA A 522 -10.41 -32.22 11.31
C ALA A 522 -10.75 -30.73 11.27
N MET A 523 -10.10 -29.97 10.38
CA MET A 523 -10.38 -28.55 10.17
C MET A 523 -11.86 -28.32 9.80
N ARG A 524 -12.39 -29.11 8.86
CA ARG A 524 -13.81 -29.05 8.49
C ARG A 524 -14.75 -29.25 9.68
N ARG A 525 -14.50 -30.27 10.51
CA ARG A 525 -15.33 -30.53 11.71
C ARG A 525 -15.26 -29.37 12.70
N ALA A 526 -14.06 -28.81 12.91
CA ALA A 526 -13.88 -27.66 13.80
C ALA A 526 -14.64 -26.43 13.29
N VAL A 527 -14.53 -26.12 11.98
CA VAL A 527 -15.28 -25.01 11.37
C VAL A 527 -16.79 -25.22 11.53
N MET A 528 -17.31 -26.42 11.21
CA MET A 528 -18.74 -26.70 11.37
C MET A 528 -19.22 -26.57 12.82
N ALA A 529 -18.41 -27.00 13.80
CA ALA A 529 -18.74 -26.87 15.21
C ALA A 529 -18.79 -25.40 15.63
N ARG A 530 -17.75 -24.63 15.32
CA ARG A 530 -17.66 -23.20 15.69
C ARG A 530 -18.70 -22.35 14.97
N THR A 531 -19.01 -22.65 13.71
CA THR A 531 -20.11 -21.98 13.01
C THR A 531 -21.45 -22.22 13.71
N ARG A 532 -21.68 -23.43 14.25
CA ARG A 532 -22.89 -23.72 15.03
C ARG A 532 -22.93 -22.89 16.31
N ASP A 533 -21.80 -22.67 16.96
CA ASP A 533 -21.72 -21.83 18.15
C ASP A 533 -22.07 -20.36 17.82
N VAL A 534 -21.68 -19.87 16.64
CA VAL A 534 -22.00 -18.51 16.16
C VAL A 534 -23.48 -18.34 15.80
N ILE A 535 -24.07 -19.27 15.04
CA ILE A 535 -25.46 -19.13 14.53
C ILE A 535 -26.53 -19.73 15.46
N GLY A 536 -26.11 -20.34 16.59
CA GLY A 536 -26.99 -21.01 17.54
C GLY A 536 -27.44 -22.41 17.11
N PRO A 537 -28.44 -23.01 17.81
CA PRO A 537 -28.87 -24.40 17.62
C PRO A 537 -29.54 -24.70 16.26
N SER A 538 -29.66 -23.68 15.41
CA SER A 538 -30.13 -23.73 14.03
C SER A 538 -29.36 -24.77 13.19
N ARG A 539 -30.03 -25.37 12.21
CA ARG A 539 -29.39 -26.30 11.26
C ARG A 539 -28.30 -25.56 10.46
N LEU A 540 -27.11 -26.15 10.36
CA LEU A 540 -25.99 -25.56 9.62
C LEU A 540 -26.34 -25.35 8.13
N PRO A 541 -26.16 -24.11 7.59
CA PRO A 541 -26.38 -23.84 6.18
C PRO A 541 -25.55 -24.74 5.27
N SER A 542 -26.08 -25.01 4.06
CA SER A 542 -25.41 -25.82 3.04
C SER A 542 -24.01 -25.31 2.69
N TYR A 543 -23.78 -23.99 2.81
CA TYR A 543 -22.47 -23.35 2.64
C TYR A 543 -21.37 -23.96 3.54
N PHE A 544 -21.72 -24.38 4.76
CA PHE A 544 -20.78 -24.98 5.72
C PHE A 544 -20.88 -26.51 5.76
N SER A 545 -22.11 -27.05 5.71
CA SER A 545 -22.35 -28.48 5.88
C SER A 545 -22.18 -29.29 4.60
N GLY A 546 -22.33 -28.65 3.43
CA GLY A 546 -22.42 -29.31 2.13
C GLY A 546 -23.73 -30.04 1.87
N HIS A 547 -24.69 -30.01 2.81
CA HIS A 547 -25.97 -30.72 2.70
C HIS A 547 -27.15 -29.74 2.61
N PRO A 548 -28.25 -30.11 1.94
CA PRO A 548 -29.43 -29.26 1.87
C PRO A 548 -30.09 -29.15 3.25
N GLU A 549 -30.91 -28.10 3.44
CA GLU A 549 -31.61 -27.81 4.71
C GLU A 549 -32.61 -28.90 5.12
N ASP A 550 -33.00 -29.78 4.19
CA ASP A 550 -33.88 -30.93 4.44
C ASP A 550 -33.13 -32.18 4.96
N GLY A 551 -31.80 -32.24 4.81
CA GLY A 551 -30.99 -33.39 5.22
C GLY A 551 -31.00 -34.57 4.28
N SER A 552 -31.61 -34.42 3.11
CA SER A 552 -31.50 -35.42 2.06
C SER A 552 -30.03 -35.56 1.64
N SER A 553 -29.62 -36.78 1.29
CA SER A 553 -28.29 -37.03 0.71
C SER A 553 -28.17 -36.54 -0.74
N GLY A 554 -29.12 -35.72 -1.20
CA GLY A 554 -29.12 -35.14 -2.53
C GLY A 554 -27.93 -34.22 -2.75
N ARG A 555 -27.34 -34.25 -3.95
CA ARG A 555 -26.31 -33.30 -4.37
C ARG A 555 -26.87 -31.89 -4.22
N THR A 556 -26.28 -31.10 -3.32
CA THR A 556 -26.48 -29.65 -3.32
C THR A 556 -25.85 -29.08 -4.58
N GLU A 557 -26.67 -28.49 -5.47
CA GLU A 557 -26.17 -27.65 -6.57
C GLU A 557 -25.50 -26.36 -6.05
N LYS A 558 -25.66 -26.08 -4.75
CA LYS A 558 -25.05 -24.95 -4.07
C LYS A 558 -23.62 -25.28 -3.62
N PRO A 559 -22.63 -24.49 -4.06
CA PRO A 559 -21.23 -24.72 -3.71
C PRO A 559 -20.98 -24.37 -2.23
N HIS A 560 -20.04 -25.07 -1.61
CA HIS A 560 -19.74 -24.99 -0.18
C HIS A 560 -18.23 -25.03 0.05
N LEU A 561 -17.80 -24.75 1.29
CA LEU A 561 -16.38 -24.59 1.64
C LEU A 561 -15.52 -25.77 1.18
N ALA A 562 -14.34 -25.45 0.66
CA ALA A 562 -13.27 -26.41 0.42
C ALA A 562 -12.22 -26.32 1.53
N PHE A 563 -11.53 -27.44 1.75
CA PHE A 563 -10.52 -27.55 2.80
C PHE A 563 -9.27 -28.19 2.19
N ALA A 564 -8.12 -27.65 2.55
CA ALA A 564 -6.84 -28.10 2.02
C ALA A 564 -5.76 -28.02 3.10
N PHE A 565 -4.80 -28.94 3.03
CA PHE A 565 -3.54 -28.83 3.74
C PHE A 565 -2.42 -28.73 2.71
N ASP A 566 -1.64 -27.66 2.80
CA ASP A 566 -0.46 -27.43 1.99
C ASP A 566 0.78 -27.91 2.75
N PRO A 567 1.37 -29.06 2.37
CA PRO A 567 2.52 -29.62 3.07
C PRO A 567 3.81 -28.81 2.88
N LEU A 568 3.90 -27.98 1.83
CA LEU A 568 5.10 -27.20 1.56
C LEU A 568 5.25 -26.04 2.56
N GLU A 569 4.16 -25.32 2.80
CA GLU A 569 4.12 -24.18 3.73
C GLU A 569 3.61 -24.56 5.13
N GLY A 570 3.10 -25.80 5.30
CA GLY A 570 2.50 -26.25 6.56
C GLY A 570 1.18 -25.53 6.88
N HIS A 571 0.43 -25.12 5.86
CA HIS A 571 -0.78 -24.31 6.01
C HIS A 571 -2.05 -25.16 5.92
N LEU A 572 -2.95 -25.03 6.90
CA LEU A 572 -4.33 -25.49 6.83
C LEU A 572 -5.22 -24.39 6.28
N MET A 573 -5.96 -24.66 5.22
CA MET A 573 -6.74 -23.65 4.48
C MET A 573 -8.23 -23.99 4.49
N VAL A 574 -9.05 -22.96 4.70
CA VAL A 574 -10.49 -22.93 4.48
C VAL A 574 -10.75 -21.99 3.32
N ILE A 575 -11.37 -22.51 2.27
CA ILE A 575 -11.48 -21.82 0.98
C ILE A 575 -12.96 -21.62 0.65
N ALA A 576 -13.35 -20.36 0.50
CA ALA A 576 -14.67 -19.95 0.10
C ALA A 576 -14.98 -20.43 -1.32
N PRO A 577 -16.24 -20.79 -1.63
CA PRO A 577 -16.55 -21.40 -2.91
C PRO A 577 -16.31 -20.45 -4.10
N GLY A 578 -16.51 -19.14 -3.90
CA GLY A 578 -16.22 -18.12 -4.91
C GLY A 578 -14.76 -18.02 -5.35
N GLN A 579 -13.82 -18.65 -4.63
CA GLN A 579 -12.43 -18.78 -5.09
C GLN A 579 -12.22 -19.91 -6.09
N LEU A 580 -13.07 -20.94 -6.07
CA LEU A 580 -12.93 -22.13 -6.90
C LEU A 580 -13.92 -22.14 -8.07
N ASP A 581 -15.10 -21.55 -7.87
CA ASP A 581 -16.18 -21.51 -8.83
C ASP A 581 -16.34 -20.05 -9.31
N LYS A 582 -16.24 -19.79 -10.64
CA LYS A 582 -16.36 -18.43 -11.24
C LYS A 582 -17.76 -17.83 -11.01
N ARG A 583 -18.02 -17.24 -9.85
CA ARG A 583 -19.30 -16.62 -9.47
C ARG A 583 -19.11 -15.20 -8.93
N ASN A 584 -20.17 -14.39 -9.00
CA ASN A 584 -20.20 -13.04 -8.44
C ASN A 584 -20.14 -13.11 -6.90
N ALA A 585 -19.19 -12.37 -6.30
CA ALA A 585 -18.87 -12.38 -4.87
C ALA A 585 -20.00 -11.90 -3.93
N GLY A 586 -21.13 -11.42 -4.45
CA GLY A 586 -22.18 -10.77 -3.66
C GLY A 586 -23.17 -11.69 -2.92
N SER A 587 -23.31 -12.96 -3.33
CA SER A 587 -24.37 -13.83 -2.76
C SER A 587 -24.06 -14.41 -1.38
N ASP A 588 -22.80 -14.40 -0.97
CA ASP A 588 -22.33 -15.19 0.19
C ASP A 588 -21.78 -14.30 1.32
N ALA A 589 -22.03 -12.98 1.29
CA ALA A 589 -21.45 -12.01 2.22
C ALA A 589 -21.78 -12.32 3.69
N GLU A 590 -23.03 -12.70 3.98
CA GLU A 590 -23.45 -13.08 5.34
C GLU A 590 -22.73 -14.35 5.82
N ASN A 591 -22.66 -15.39 4.97
CA ASN A 591 -21.91 -16.60 5.28
C ASN A 591 -20.41 -16.34 5.47
N ALA A 592 -19.83 -15.39 4.73
CA ALA A 592 -18.44 -15.00 4.89
C ALA A 592 -18.20 -14.31 6.24
N MET A 593 -19.10 -13.42 6.68
CA MET A 593 -19.03 -12.80 8.00
C MET A 593 -19.16 -13.84 9.12
N THR A 594 -20.12 -14.77 9.01
CA THR A 594 -20.27 -15.87 9.97
C THR A 594 -19.04 -16.78 10.00
N LEU A 595 -18.43 -17.07 8.84
CA LEU A 595 -17.19 -17.83 8.78
C LEU A 595 -16.04 -17.10 9.47
N GLU A 596 -15.91 -15.79 9.26
CA GLU A 596 -14.90 -14.97 9.92
C GLU A 596 -15.04 -15.01 11.44
N GLN A 597 -16.26 -14.84 11.96
CA GLN A 597 -16.55 -14.98 13.39
C GLN A 597 -16.25 -16.41 13.90
N ALA A 598 -16.59 -17.44 13.14
CA ALA A 598 -16.33 -18.83 13.52
C ALA A 598 -14.84 -19.18 13.54
N LEU A 599 -14.03 -18.50 12.72
CA LEU A 599 -12.58 -18.69 12.66
C LEU A 599 -11.81 -17.78 13.63
N GLU A 600 -12.47 -16.76 14.19
CA GLU A 600 -11.91 -15.92 15.25
C GLU A 600 -11.50 -16.81 16.44
N GLU A 601 -10.30 -16.56 16.99
CA GLU A 601 -9.72 -17.35 18.09
C GLU A 601 -9.58 -18.87 17.83
N LEU A 602 -9.57 -19.32 16.57
CA LEU A 602 -9.21 -20.70 16.25
C LEU A 602 -7.69 -20.89 16.36
N ASP A 603 -7.23 -21.22 17.57
CA ASP A 603 -5.82 -21.42 17.92
C ASP A 603 -5.46 -22.88 18.21
N GLN A 604 -6.45 -23.78 18.25
CA GLN A 604 -6.25 -25.19 18.57
C GLN A 604 -7.10 -26.11 17.68
N LEU A 605 -6.50 -27.22 17.24
CA LEU A 605 -7.20 -28.22 16.44
C LEU A 605 -6.87 -29.65 16.91
N ARG A 606 -7.91 -30.40 17.26
CA ARG A 606 -7.81 -31.85 17.54
C ARG A 606 -7.88 -32.62 16.23
N ALA A 607 -6.74 -33.13 15.76
CA ALA A 607 -6.61 -33.83 14.48
C ALA A 607 -6.48 -35.36 14.62
N GLY A 608 -6.92 -35.93 15.74
CA GLY A 608 -6.88 -37.38 15.96
C GLY A 608 -5.44 -37.89 16.03
N GLU A 609 -5.11 -38.88 15.21
CA GLU A 609 -3.74 -39.44 15.11
C GLU A 609 -2.70 -38.43 14.62
N ASP A 610 -3.11 -37.33 13.96
CA ASP A 610 -2.17 -36.26 13.56
C ASP A 610 -1.79 -35.33 14.71
N GLY A 611 -2.45 -35.47 15.87
CA GLY A 611 -2.10 -34.79 17.10
C GLY A 611 -3.06 -33.67 17.52
N PHE A 612 -2.61 -32.91 18.52
CA PHE A 612 -3.30 -31.73 19.06
C PHE A 612 -2.51 -30.50 18.65
N LEU A 613 -3.01 -29.83 17.60
CA LEU A 613 -2.27 -28.81 16.89
C LEU A 613 -2.52 -27.45 17.51
N GLN A 614 -1.43 -26.72 17.74
CA GLN A 614 -1.50 -25.28 18.00
C GLN A 614 -1.47 -24.57 16.64
N LEU A 615 -2.52 -23.81 16.36
CA LEU A 615 -2.73 -23.09 15.12
C LEU A 615 -2.45 -21.60 15.31
N ARG A 616 -1.98 -20.94 14.26
CA ARG A 616 -1.91 -19.48 14.19
C ARG A 616 -2.48 -19.01 12.85
N PRO A 617 -3.40 -18.03 12.82
CA PRO A 617 -3.87 -17.44 11.57
C PRO A 617 -2.70 -16.86 10.76
N VAL A 618 -2.71 -17.10 9.45
CA VAL A 618 -1.71 -16.54 8.52
C VAL A 618 -2.39 -15.95 7.29
N VAL A 619 -1.83 -14.84 6.81
CA VAL A 619 -2.29 -14.20 5.57
C VAL A 619 -1.61 -14.88 4.39
N VAL A 620 -2.43 -15.39 3.48
CA VAL A 620 -2.00 -15.90 2.16
C VAL A 620 -1.97 -14.74 1.17
N ASP A 621 -0.76 -14.37 0.73
CA ASP A 621 -0.56 -13.39 -0.34
C ASP A 621 -0.67 -14.09 -1.70
N ALA A 622 -1.75 -13.83 -2.42
CA ALA A 622 -2.00 -14.43 -3.73
C ALA A 622 -0.93 -14.09 -4.77
N THR A 623 -0.11 -13.05 -4.55
CA THR A 623 0.93 -12.63 -5.50
C THR A 623 2.20 -13.47 -5.44
N CYS A 624 2.48 -14.11 -4.31
CA CYS A 624 3.71 -14.90 -4.13
C CYS A 624 3.49 -16.32 -3.63
N HIS A 625 2.33 -16.65 -3.05
CA HIS A 625 2.03 -18.00 -2.58
C HIS A 625 2.07 -19.01 -3.73
N HIS A 626 2.84 -20.10 -3.57
CA HIS A 626 3.12 -21.05 -4.66
C HIS A 626 1.86 -21.64 -5.30
N LEU A 627 0.85 -22.03 -4.51
CA LEU A 627 -0.44 -22.52 -5.02
C LEU A 627 -1.24 -21.52 -5.89
N PHE A 628 -0.92 -20.22 -5.86
CA PHE A 628 -1.61 -19.18 -6.65
C PHE A 628 -0.79 -18.73 -7.87
N GLN A 629 0.46 -19.21 -8.00
CA GLN A 629 1.32 -18.82 -9.11
C GLN A 629 0.83 -19.38 -10.44
N ALA A 630 1.14 -18.66 -11.52
CA ALA A 630 0.83 -19.15 -12.87
C ALA A 630 1.79 -20.27 -13.26
N SER A 631 1.25 -21.41 -13.70
CA SER A 631 2.04 -22.54 -14.20
C SER A 631 1.34 -23.23 -15.37
N ARG A 632 2.14 -23.79 -16.28
CA ARG A 632 1.68 -24.67 -17.36
C ARG A 632 1.45 -26.09 -16.87
N VAL A 633 2.19 -26.52 -15.85
CA VAL A 633 2.17 -27.90 -15.36
C VAL A 633 1.78 -27.92 -13.90
N TRP A 634 0.79 -28.75 -13.58
CA TRP A 634 0.23 -28.92 -12.25
C TRP A 634 0.14 -30.40 -11.90
N GLU A 635 0.59 -30.78 -10.72
CA GLU A 635 0.50 -32.16 -10.22
C GLU A 635 -0.31 -32.20 -8.93
N SER A 636 -1.20 -33.20 -8.82
CA SER A 636 -2.02 -33.37 -7.62
C SER A 636 -1.14 -33.82 -6.45
N ILE A 637 -1.16 -33.05 -5.36
CA ILE A 637 -0.46 -33.38 -4.11
C ILE A 637 -1.36 -34.09 -3.11
N THR A 638 -2.68 -34.00 -3.30
CA THR A 638 -3.65 -34.86 -2.62
C THR A 638 -4.49 -35.61 -3.66
N PRO A 639 -4.99 -36.81 -3.33
CA PRO A 639 -5.63 -37.63 -4.33
C PRO A 639 -6.93 -37.03 -4.89
N TYR A 640 -7.13 -37.16 -6.20
CA TYR A 640 -8.33 -36.77 -6.93
C TYR A 640 -9.38 -37.89 -6.89
N ASP A 641 -10.56 -37.60 -6.34
CA ASP A 641 -11.71 -38.52 -6.38
C ASP A 641 -12.65 -38.15 -7.53
N VAL A 642 -13.00 -39.13 -8.37
CA VAL A 642 -13.94 -38.91 -9.48
C VAL A 642 -15.33 -38.48 -9.00
N ASN A 643 -15.95 -37.56 -9.73
CA ASN A 643 -17.32 -37.14 -9.47
C ASN A 643 -18.35 -38.15 -10.01
N HIS A 644 -18.04 -38.83 -11.11
CA HIS A 644 -18.93 -39.78 -11.78
C HIS A 644 -18.26 -41.13 -12.03
N HIS A 645 -18.97 -42.21 -11.67
CA HIS A 645 -18.54 -43.57 -12.03
C HIS A 645 -19.05 -43.92 -13.44
N ALA A 646 -18.14 -44.34 -14.32
CA ALA A 646 -18.49 -44.85 -15.64
C ALA A 646 -18.50 -46.38 -15.66
N ARG A 647 -19.45 -46.98 -16.39
CA ARG A 647 -19.49 -48.43 -16.65
C ARG A 647 -18.74 -48.73 -17.96
N LYS A 648 -17.87 -49.76 -17.95
CA LYS A 648 -17.08 -50.26 -19.10
C LYS A 648 -16.08 -49.26 -19.69
N SER A 649 -15.09 -48.82 -18.92
CA SER A 649 -13.98 -47.98 -19.38
C SER A 649 -12.73 -48.27 -18.55
N THR A 650 -11.51 -48.03 -19.07
CA THR A 650 -10.27 -48.17 -18.27
C THR A 650 -10.22 -47.08 -17.19
N ALA A 651 -9.62 -47.37 -16.04
CA ALA A 651 -9.50 -46.41 -14.93
C ALA A 651 -8.92 -45.05 -15.39
N GLU A 652 -7.87 -45.08 -16.21
CA GLU A 652 -7.26 -43.87 -16.76
C GLU A 652 -8.22 -43.03 -17.61
N SER A 653 -9.03 -43.69 -18.45
CA SER A 653 -10.01 -42.99 -19.29
C SER A 653 -11.14 -42.37 -18.47
N VAL A 654 -11.51 -42.98 -17.33
CA VAL A 654 -12.51 -42.43 -16.40
C VAL A 654 -11.95 -41.20 -15.69
N LEU A 655 -10.76 -41.30 -15.11
CA LEU A 655 -10.09 -40.17 -14.44
C LEU A 655 -9.88 -39.00 -15.40
N THR A 656 -9.39 -39.28 -16.61
CA THR A 656 -9.14 -38.27 -17.65
C THR A 656 -10.43 -37.57 -18.05
N ARG A 657 -11.51 -38.31 -18.32
CA ARG A 657 -12.79 -37.71 -18.72
C ARG A 657 -13.41 -36.88 -17.59
N ASP A 658 -13.35 -37.38 -16.36
CA ASP A 658 -13.93 -36.70 -15.20
C ASP A 658 -13.19 -35.39 -14.91
N VAL A 659 -11.85 -35.38 -14.90
CA VAL A 659 -11.08 -34.16 -14.64
C VAL A 659 -11.23 -33.12 -15.77
N LEU A 660 -11.35 -33.56 -17.04
CA LEU A 660 -11.61 -32.65 -18.17
C LEU A 660 -12.97 -31.95 -18.01
N SER A 661 -14.01 -32.69 -17.64
CA SER A 661 -15.34 -32.12 -17.37
C SER A 661 -15.31 -31.17 -16.17
N GLU A 662 -14.49 -31.48 -15.16
CA GLU A 662 -14.34 -30.69 -13.95
C GLU A 662 -13.59 -29.36 -14.20
N CYS A 663 -12.58 -29.38 -15.07
CA CYS A 663 -11.92 -28.18 -15.59
C CYS A 663 -12.90 -27.30 -16.37
N GLU A 664 -13.66 -27.88 -17.29
CA GLU A 664 -14.65 -27.16 -18.10
C GLU A 664 -15.72 -26.50 -17.22
N ARG A 665 -16.27 -27.23 -16.24
CA ARG A 665 -17.27 -26.71 -15.28
C ARG A 665 -16.78 -25.48 -14.51
N ARG A 666 -15.48 -25.37 -14.24
CA ARG A 666 -14.87 -24.22 -13.54
C ARG A 666 -14.29 -23.17 -14.49
N GLY A 667 -14.43 -23.37 -15.80
CA GLY A 667 -13.89 -22.49 -16.81
C GLY A 667 -12.36 -22.45 -16.83
N LEU A 668 -11.70 -23.54 -16.41
CA LEU A 668 -10.27 -23.72 -16.64
C LEU A 668 -10.05 -24.13 -18.11
N PRO A 669 -8.97 -23.67 -18.77
CA PRO A 669 -8.62 -24.14 -20.11
C PRO A 669 -8.46 -25.65 -20.13
N ARG A 670 -8.71 -26.30 -21.27
CA ARG A 670 -8.63 -27.76 -21.38
C ARG A 670 -7.15 -28.23 -21.26
N PRO A 671 -6.78 -29.02 -20.23
CA PRO A 671 -5.42 -29.55 -20.12
C PRO A 671 -5.24 -30.84 -20.92
N LYS A 672 -3.98 -31.19 -21.19
CA LYS A 672 -3.56 -32.57 -21.39
C LYS A 672 -3.42 -33.24 -20.02
N VAL A 673 -4.01 -34.42 -19.86
CA VAL A 673 -4.07 -35.14 -18.58
C VAL A 673 -3.17 -36.37 -18.65
N SER A 674 -2.32 -36.55 -17.65
CA SER A 674 -1.59 -37.79 -17.42
C SER A 674 -1.97 -38.36 -16.06
N VAL A 675 -2.34 -39.65 -16.02
CA VAL A 675 -2.61 -40.35 -14.76
C VAL A 675 -1.28 -40.92 -14.25
N LEU A 676 -0.81 -40.41 -13.11
CA LEU A 676 0.46 -40.81 -12.50
C LEU A 676 0.29 -42.12 -11.69
N GLN A 677 -0.80 -42.20 -10.94
CA GLN A 677 -1.17 -43.35 -10.12
C GLN A 677 -2.68 -43.38 -9.95
N TRP A 678 -3.28 -44.56 -9.76
CA TRP A 678 -4.68 -44.68 -9.37
C TRP A 678 -4.93 -45.89 -8.50
N ASN A 679 -5.94 -45.79 -7.64
CA ASN A 679 -6.40 -46.85 -6.75
C ASN A 679 -7.94 -46.92 -6.77
N ALA A 680 -8.49 -48.13 -6.61
CA ALA A 680 -9.91 -48.32 -6.34
C ALA A 680 -10.14 -48.40 -4.83
N VAL A 681 -10.90 -47.45 -4.29
CA VAL A 681 -11.16 -47.34 -2.85
C VAL A 681 -12.61 -47.70 -2.56
N SER A 682 -12.84 -48.61 -1.62
CA SER A 682 -14.19 -48.99 -1.20
C SER A 682 -14.99 -47.77 -0.76
N LYS A 683 -16.24 -47.64 -1.24
CA LYS A 683 -17.16 -46.49 -1.03
C LYS A 683 -16.76 -45.16 -1.70
N SER A 684 -15.47 -44.89 -1.89
CA SER A 684 -15.00 -43.67 -2.59
C SER A 684 -14.91 -43.85 -4.11
N GLY A 685 -14.83 -45.09 -4.60
CA GLY A 685 -14.69 -45.41 -6.01
C GLY A 685 -13.26 -45.15 -6.52
N LEU A 686 -13.13 -44.62 -7.74
CA LEU A 686 -11.82 -44.44 -8.38
C LEU A 686 -11.14 -43.16 -7.91
N GLN A 687 -9.89 -43.30 -7.46
CA GLN A 687 -9.04 -42.22 -6.97
C GLN A 687 -7.74 -42.21 -7.76
N GLY A 688 -7.18 -41.02 -8.06
CA GLY A 688 -5.94 -40.90 -8.81
C GLY A 688 -5.07 -39.72 -8.44
N TRP A 689 -3.79 -39.84 -8.77
CA TRP A 689 -2.82 -38.75 -8.80
C TRP A 689 -2.60 -38.36 -10.25
N LEU A 690 -2.79 -37.09 -10.56
CA LEU A 690 -2.91 -36.58 -11.91
C LEU A 690 -1.90 -35.48 -12.16
N ARG A 691 -1.39 -35.41 -13.40
CA ARG A 691 -0.66 -34.28 -13.94
C ARG A 691 -1.51 -33.60 -15.01
N LEU A 692 -1.66 -32.29 -14.90
CA LEU A 692 -2.38 -31.44 -15.84
C LEU A 692 -1.37 -30.52 -16.52
N GLU A 693 -1.36 -30.54 -17.85
CA GLU A 693 -0.51 -29.69 -18.69
C GLU A 693 -1.39 -28.78 -19.55
N PHE A 694 -1.31 -27.48 -19.31
CA PHE A 694 -2.07 -26.45 -20.02
C PHE A 694 -1.21 -25.83 -21.12
N LYS A 695 -1.87 -25.38 -22.20
CA LYS A 695 -1.21 -24.70 -23.31
C LYS A 695 -0.46 -23.46 -22.85
N ASP A 696 -1.15 -22.60 -22.09
CA ASP A 696 -0.65 -21.36 -21.51
C ASP A 696 -0.57 -21.50 -19.98
N ALA A 697 0.31 -20.72 -19.34
CA ALA A 697 0.41 -20.72 -17.88
C ALA A 697 -0.87 -20.14 -17.28
N ILE A 698 -1.52 -20.88 -16.38
CA ILE A 698 -2.74 -20.43 -15.70
C ILE A 698 -2.46 -20.21 -14.21
N PRO A 699 -3.03 -19.17 -13.58
CA PRO A 699 -2.94 -18.98 -12.14
C PRO A 699 -3.72 -20.07 -11.40
N GLY A 700 -3.20 -20.52 -10.26
CA GLY A 700 -3.98 -21.27 -9.28
C GLY A 700 -4.89 -20.35 -8.46
N LEU A 701 -5.60 -20.83 -7.45
CA LEU A 701 -5.58 -22.15 -6.81
C LEU A 701 -6.36 -23.21 -7.60
N ILE A 702 -5.79 -24.41 -7.78
CA ILE A 702 -6.48 -25.54 -8.45
C ILE A 702 -6.83 -26.64 -7.43
N ILE A 703 -8.13 -26.78 -7.14
CA ILE A 703 -8.68 -27.89 -6.35
C ILE A 703 -9.89 -28.47 -7.09
N LEU A 704 -9.81 -29.76 -7.44
CA LEU A 704 -10.78 -30.45 -8.29
C LEU A 704 -11.27 -31.75 -7.64
N GLY A 705 -12.38 -32.28 -8.15
CA GLY A 705 -12.88 -33.59 -7.74
C GLY A 705 -13.79 -33.55 -6.53
N ARG A 706 -14.43 -34.70 -6.26
CA ARG A 706 -15.50 -34.83 -5.27
C ARG A 706 -15.01 -34.58 -3.84
N SER A 707 -13.77 -34.94 -3.54
CA SER A 707 -13.18 -34.88 -2.20
C SER A 707 -12.58 -33.50 -1.84
N ARG A 708 -12.71 -32.47 -2.70
CA ARG A 708 -12.24 -31.10 -2.44
C ARG A 708 -12.72 -30.48 -1.13
N HIS A 709 -13.86 -30.93 -0.64
CA HIS A 709 -14.47 -30.47 0.61
C HIS A 709 -13.92 -31.19 1.85
N THR A 710 -13.03 -32.17 1.66
CA THR A 710 -12.42 -32.95 2.74
C THR A 710 -10.91 -33.14 2.56
N GLY A 711 -10.25 -32.29 1.76
CA GLY A 711 -8.79 -32.29 1.57
C GLY A 711 -8.26 -32.85 0.26
N GLY A 712 -9.11 -33.46 -0.58
CA GLY A 712 -8.69 -34.13 -1.80
C GLY A 712 -8.58 -33.23 -3.02
N GLY A 713 -7.84 -33.69 -4.02
CA GLY A 713 -7.70 -33.08 -5.34
C GLY A 713 -7.07 -31.69 -5.37
N LEU A 714 -6.16 -31.38 -4.43
CA LEU A 714 -5.31 -30.20 -4.46
C LEU A 714 -4.14 -30.40 -5.43
N PHE A 715 -3.88 -29.41 -6.27
CA PHE A 715 -2.77 -29.41 -7.23
C PHE A 715 -1.74 -28.34 -6.89
N SER A 716 -0.46 -28.66 -7.12
CA SER A 716 0.68 -27.77 -6.95
C SER A 716 1.42 -27.56 -8.28
N PRO A 717 1.96 -26.35 -8.55
CA PRO A 717 2.71 -26.13 -9.78
C PRO A 717 4.05 -26.88 -9.78
N VAL A 718 4.38 -27.52 -10.91
CA VAL A 718 5.69 -28.16 -11.10
C VAL A 718 6.71 -27.13 -11.57
N LYS A 719 7.82 -26.97 -10.85
CA LYS A 719 8.94 -26.13 -11.31
C LYS A 719 9.65 -26.81 -12.48
N GLU A 720 9.51 -26.27 -13.69
CA GLU A 720 10.36 -26.67 -14.83
C GLU A 720 11.82 -26.37 -14.47
N HIS A 721 12.62 -27.41 -14.22
CA HIS A 721 14.06 -27.27 -14.25
C HIS A 721 14.45 -27.06 -15.71
N ARG A 722 14.92 -25.86 -16.06
CA ARG A 722 15.74 -25.70 -17.27
C ARG A 722 17.00 -26.52 -17.03
N VAL A 723 17.04 -27.72 -17.62
CA VAL A 723 18.29 -28.44 -17.84
C VAL A 723 19.14 -27.50 -18.69
N THR A 724 20.12 -26.87 -18.07
CA THR A 724 21.22 -26.26 -18.82
C THR A 724 21.91 -27.40 -19.56
N ASP A 725 21.92 -27.31 -20.88
CA ASP A 725 22.69 -28.19 -21.76
C ASP A 725 24.14 -28.24 -21.28
N ARG A 726 24.46 -29.24 -20.45
CA ARG A 726 25.83 -29.76 -20.38
C ARG A 726 26.05 -30.48 -21.69
N LYS A 727 26.50 -29.71 -22.69
CA LYS A 727 27.22 -30.25 -23.84
C LYS A 727 28.25 -31.24 -23.32
N GLN A 728 28.12 -32.47 -23.77
CA GLN A 728 29.21 -33.41 -23.86
C GLN A 728 30.41 -32.69 -24.51
N SER A 729 31.51 -32.59 -23.79
CA SER A 729 32.83 -32.48 -24.41
C SER A 729 33.50 -33.83 -24.22
N GLU A 730 33.55 -34.59 -25.29
CA GLU A 730 34.55 -35.61 -25.51
C GLU A 730 35.94 -34.96 -25.43
N SER A 731 36.74 -35.42 -24.46
CA SER A 731 38.19 -35.69 -24.57
C SER A 731 38.70 -36.17 -23.21
#